data_AF-A0A9X3L695-F1
#
_entry.id   AF-A0A9X3L695-F1
#
_cell.length_a   1.000
_cell.length_b   1.000
_cell.length_c   1.000
_cell.angle_alpha   90.00
_cell.angle_beta   90.00
_cell.angle_gamma   90.00
#
_symmetry.space_group_name_H-M   'P 1'
#
loop_
_entity.id
_entity.type
_entity.pdbx_description
1 polymer ?
#
loop_
_entity_poly.entity_id
_entity_poly.type
_entity_poly.pdbx_seq_one_letter_code
_entity_poly.pdbx_strand_id
1 'polypeptide(L)'
;MRKKSLKLVIVITTIISIIAAPQVSASTNIKQLIIDAQNAGTILKWAISKDGSADFKTRPYEQYNITKETIAAAEKAAIKLSKSEQLNAQAKLVEPKIHVKRAQAYIDAITSSEKITKLTSNLQVAIDSANLNSVEAAYHIATAEYRKQAKLLDRVYGQTTRDGIRNQVKPAMEKLIQDVKNDVTVKMYLDQANEFIKDNKLLEASLELDKANSYIANKSTNFTFRTFLTKAYDETLRSLPLQPLFITSDGKNNVTVNFSKAYHIPLEGLVAGQFKVSGETVQSAQLSKDKKSVILNTSDLDANTSYTVSWKENQLNFMTEAVPDTTGIALTDKENTYLETTNSKVYTAKLTNLDGSTYTGRVKVSLGEANEKTATNSTSAVITSINGQSVDSGQETIGFADQNGNLVILIAAAYGFSAETPSVTYVQPTIEKIDGNNSIKEAGITHFYQLQNVEGPYMLTIESEVNTTEDDYIFTGDHKYKWDANDLFFIYGVQVSQEVFGKALSKGDRVEVSYSTRADNHSTWNIHVDVTEDAEVVFQNPVTSPLTFDGYSYDISGTAQPGNRVKVYRNDILVGTTIVDNKGYWTLGSVSLLQEVANTFVAYQYTPGKDGINGEGAVNENNPATTTINEGAFASTQIDFIDKGSNGLSISDTLEFTFHNPSYGHEFKKGISGTITLNDGFGKNAVVKIEYIDEDTLQIVDFVSTDVGFNHKASLFVITKTNGIVNQDQLTLSISGNGATSFVENNSIN
;
A
#
# COMPACT_ATOMS: atom_id res chain seq x y z
N MET A 1 -18.76 -63.52 -30.95
CA MET A 1 -17.79 -64.45 -31.58
C MET A 1 -16.81 -64.94 -30.52
N ARG A 2 -16.83 -66.24 -30.24
CA ARG A 2 -15.92 -66.93 -29.31
C ARG A 2 -14.50 -66.95 -29.87
N LYS A 3 -13.51 -66.41 -29.17
CA LYS A 3 -12.11 -66.84 -29.30
C LYS A 3 -11.62 -67.26 -27.92
N LYS A 4 -11.29 -68.55 -27.84
CA LYS A 4 -10.93 -69.31 -26.65
C LYS A 4 -9.68 -68.71 -25.99
N SER A 5 -9.79 -68.44 -24.70
CA SER A 5 -8.71 -68.15 -23.77
C SER A 5 -7.86 -69.40 -23.56
N LEU A 6 -6.67 -69.44 -24.18
CA LEU A 6 -5.63 -70.40 -23.83
C LEU A 6 -4.81 -69.78 -22.69
N LYS A 7 -5.13 -70.13 -21.44
CA LYS A 7 -4.26 -69.86 -20.30
C LYS A 7 -3.04 -70.78 -20.41
N LEU A 8 -1.92 -70.26 -20.88
CA LEU A 8 -0.64 -70.98 -20.82
C LEU A 8 -0.14 -70.90 -19.37
N VAL A 9 -0.36 -71.96 -18.60
CA VAL A 9 0.30 -72.17 -17.31
C VAL A 9 1.74 -72.56 -17.62
N ILE A 10 2.68 -71.63 -17.44
CA ILE A 10 4.11 -71.95 -17.49
C ILE A 10 4.51 -72.41 -16.09
N VAL A 11 4.65 -73.73 -15.93
CA VAL A 11 5.28 -74.35 -14.76
C VAL A 11 6.77 -74.06 -14.83
N ILE A 12 7.30 -73.30 -13.86
CA ILE A 12 8.74 -73.08 -13.71
C ILE A 12 9.33 -74.38 -13.15
N THR A 13 10.01 -75.14 -14.01
CA THR A 13 10.84 -76.28 -13.59
C THR A 13 12.28 -75.79 -13.40
N THR A 14 12.78 -75.92 -12.18
CA THR A 14 14.20 -75.79 -11.85
C THR A 14 14.96 -76.93 -12.52
N ILE A 15 15.74 -76.63 -13.55
CA ILE A 15 16.72 -77.56 -14.10
C ILE A 15 18.11 -77.05 -13.72
N ILE A 16 18.66 -77.65 -12.66
CA ILE A 16 20.10 -77.69 -12.42
C ILE A 16 20.63 -78.85 -13.25
N SER A 17 21.42 -78.56 -14.27
CA SER A 17 22.27 -79.57 -14.90
C SER A 17 23.62 -78.96 -15.25
N ILE A 18 24.59 -79.30 -14.41
CA ILE A 18 26.03 -79.14 -14.65
C ILE A 18 26.37 -80.05 -15.84
N ILE A 19 26.82 -79.49 -16.96
CA ILE A 19 27.43 -80.26 -18.04
C ILE A 19 28.80 -79.64 -18.32
N ALA A 20 29.83 -80.47 -18.22
CA ALA A 20 31.22 -80.14 -18.54
C ALA A 20 31.35 -79.66 -19.99
N ALA A 21 32.13 -78.60 -20.20
CA ALA A 21 32.28 -77.95 -21.49
C ALA A 21 33.16 -78.76 -22.46
N PRO A 22 32.73 -79.01 -23.71
CA PRO A 22 33.65 -79.31 -24.80
C PRO A 22 34.31 -78.01 -25.28
N GLN A 23 35.59 -78.11 -25.66
CA GLN A 23 36.35 -77.07 -26.34
C GLN A 23 35.67 -76.68 -27.66
N VAL A 24 35.14 -75.46 -27.75
CA VAL A 24 34.56 -74.87 -28.96
C VAL A 24 35.04 -73.42 -29.07
N SER A 25 35.39 -73.00 -30.30
CA SER A 25 35.91 -71.68 -30.68
C SER A 25 35.23 -70.50 -29.96
N ALA A 26 36.01 -69.47 -29.61
CA ALA A 26 35.54 -68.27 -28.88
C ALA A 26 34.32 -67.56 -29.51
N SER A 27 34.09 -67.74 -30.82
CA SER A 27 32.93 -67.21 -31.57
C SER A 27 31.61 -67.96 -31.33
N THR A 28 31.64 -69.20 -30.82
CA THR A 28 30.43 -69.99 -30.51
C THR A 28 29.85 -69.63 -29.13
N ASN A 29 30.71 -69.21 -28.20
CA ASN A 29 30.33 -68.83 -26.83
C ASN A 29 29.60 -67.47 -26.77
N ILE A 30 30.03 -66.48 -27.58
CA ILE A 30 29.37 -65.15 -27.60
C ILE A 30 27.93 -65.20 -28.12
N LYS A 31 27.63 -66.04 -29.12
CA LYS A 31 26.27 -66.17 -29.66
C LYS A 31 25.29 -66.65 -28.58
N GLN A 32 25.71 -67.62 -27.77
CA GLN A 32 24.92 -68.12 -26.65
C GLN A 32 24.74 -67.05 -25.57
N LEU A 33 25.80 -66.32 -25.18
CA LEU A 33 25.71 -65.23 -24.19
C LEU A 33 24.76 -64.11 -24.62
N ILE A 34 24.71 -63.77 -25.91
CA ILE A 34 23.74 -62.81 -26.46
C ILE A 34 22.31 -63.37 -26.38
N ILE A 35 22.09 -64.64 -26.71
CA ILE A 35 20.78 -65.31 -26.57
C ILE A 35 20.34 -65.32 -25.12
N ASP A 36 21.25 -65.64 -24.19
CA ASP A 36 20.96 -65.67 -22.75
C ASP A 36 20.55 -64.28 -22.24
N ALA A 37 21.24 -63.21 -22.68
CA ALA A 37 20.88 -61.84 -22.37
C ALA A 37 19.52 -61.43 -22.98
N GLN A 38 19.20 -61.89 -24.20
CA GLN A 38 17.90 -61.65 -24.85
C GLN A 38 16.75 -62.39 -24.14
N ASN A 39 16.98 -63.62 -23.72
CA ASN A 39 16.03 -64.42 -22.95
C ASN A 39 15.80 -63.80 -21.57
N ALA A 40 16.87 -63.45 -20.86
CA ALA A 40 16.79 -62.75 -19.56
C ALA A 40 16.03 -61.42 -19.70
N GLY A 41 16.34 -60.62 -20.72
CA GLY A 41 15.63 -59.37 -21.02
C GLY A 41 14.14 -59.57 -21.32
N THR A 42 13.79 -60.66 -22.01
CA THR A 42 12.39 -61.02 -22.29
C THR A 42 11.65 -61.45 -21.02
N ILE A 43 12.28 -62.24 -20.15
CA ILE A 43 11.74 -62.60 -18.84
C ILE A 43 11.51 -61.33 -18.00
N LEU A 44 12.49 -60.44 -17.94
CA LEU A 44 12.39 -59.17 -17.23
C LEU A 44 11.27 -58.28 -17.77
N LYS A 45 11.11 -58.19 -19.10
CA LYS A 45 10.01 -57.47 -19.75
C LYS A 45 8.65 -57.93 -19.25
N TRP A 46 8.42 -59.24 -19.19
CA TRP A 46 7.14 -59.79 -18.72
C TRP A 46 6.95 -59.62 -17.21
N ALA A 47 8.04 -59.68 -16.43
CA ALA A 47 8.00 -59.44 -15.00
C ALA A 47 7.56 -58.01 -14.61
N ILE A 48 7.76 -57.03 -15.50
CA ILE A 48 7.37 -55.62 -15.30
C ILE A 48 6.14 -55.21 -16.11
N SER A 49 5.49 -56.14 -16.82
CA SER A 49 4.33 -55.85 -17.67
C SER A 49 3.05 -56.47 -17.11
N LYS A 50 1.94 -55.73 -17.15
CA LYS A 50 0.60 -56.26 -16.80
C LYS A 50 0.20 -57.44 -17.69
N ASP A 51 0.60 -57.43 -18.95
CA ASP A 51 0.33 -58.55 -19.87
C ASP A 51 1.20 -59.79 -19.57
N GLY A 52 2.15 -59.66 -18.64
CA GLY A 52 3.00 -60.73 -18.12
C GLY A 52 2.66 -61.07 -16.67
N SER A 53 3.66 -61.04 -15.80
CA SER A 53 3.54 -61.47 -14.39
C SER A 53 3.55 -60.31 -13.38
N ALA A 54 3.52 -59.06 -13.84
CA ALA A 54 3.49 -57.92 -12.92
C ALA A 54 2.19 -57.87 -12.11
N ASP A 55 2.32 -57.90 -10.79
CA ASP A 55 1.23 -57.79 -9.81
C ASP A 55 1.08 -56.38 -9.22
N PHE A 56 1.95 -55.45 -9.64
CA PHE A 56 2.03 -54.06 -9.18
C PHE A 56 2.55 -53.88 -7.74
N LYS A 57 3.12 -54.93 -7.14
CA LYS A 57 3.61 -54.93 -5.75
C LYS A 57 5.01 -55.52 -5.62
N THR A 58 5.31 -56.55 -6.41
CA THR A 58 6.53 -57.32 -6.29
C THR A 58 7.63 -56.73 -7.17
N ARG A 59 8.82 -56.54 -6.61
CA ARG A 59 10.00 -56.08 -7.37
C ARG A 59 10.71 -57.27 -8.01
N PRO A 60 10.99 -57.26 -9.33
CA PRO A 60 11.65 -58.37 -10.01
C PRO A 60 13.18 -58.27 -9.87
N TYR A 61 13.71 -58.19 -8.64
CA TYR A 61 15.14 -58.01 -8.40
C TYR A 61 16.00 -59.14 -8.96
N GLU A 62 15.53 -60.38 -8.84
CA GLU A 62 16.21 -61.54 -9.37
C GLU A 62 16.34 -61.44 -10.89
N GLN A 63 15.24 -61.22 -11.61
CA GLN A 63 15.20 -61.09 -13.07
C GLN A 63 15.99 -59.85 -13.53
N TYR A 64 15.95 -58.75 -12.77
CA TYR A 64 16.72 -57.54 -13.05
C TYR A 64 18.23 -57.79 -12.95
N ASN A 65 18.69 -58.45 -11.88
CA ASN A 65 20.11 -58.74 -11.66
C ASN A 65 20.64 -59.76 -12.67
N ILE A 66 19.91 -60.85 -12.92
CA ILE A 66 20.26 -61.84 -13.95
C ILE A 66 20.39 -61.19 -15.33
N THR A 67 19.48 -60.27 -15.68
CA THR A 67 19.55 -59.56 -16.96
C THR A 67 20.78 -58.65 -17.05
N LYS A 68 21.13 -57.94 -15.97
CA LYS A 68 22.35 -57.12 -15.94
C LYS A 68 23.62 -57.95 -16.04
N GLU A 69 23.68 -59.08 -15.33
CA GLU A 69 24.82 -59.98 -15.33
C GLU A 69 25.04 -60.62 -16.71
N THR A 70 23.97 -61.09 -17.35
CA THR A 70 24.03 -61.68 -18.70
C THR A 70 24.41 -60.65 -19.76
N ILE A 71 23.90 -59.41 -19.68
CA ILE A 71 24.36 -58.31 -20.53
C ILE A 71 25.86 -58.05 -20.32
N ALA A 72 26.31 -57.90 -19.08
CA ALA A 72 27.71 -57.62 -18.77
C ALA A 72 28.64 -58.75 -19.24
N ALA A 73 28.21 -60.02 -19.11
CA ALA A 73 28.94 -61.17 -19.62
C ALA A 73 29.06 -61.14 -21.16
N ALA A 74 27.96 -60.82 -21.87
CA ALA A 74 27.96 -60.69 -23.31
C ALA A 74 28.83 -59.51 -23.80
N GLU A 75 28.77 -58.37 -23.12
CA GLU A 75 29.62 -57.19 -23.44
C GLU A 75 31.10 -57.47 -23.23
N LYS A 76 31.45 -58.09 -22.09
CA LYS A 76 32.84 -58.48 -21.77
C LYS A 76 33.40 -59.44 -22.80
N ALA A 77 32.60 -60.40 -23.26
CA ALA A 77 32.99 -61.33 -24.32
C ALA A 77 33.11 -60.64 -25.69
N ALA A 78 32.25 -59.66 -25.99
CA ALA A 78 32.26 -58.93 -27.26
C ALA A 78 33.53 -58.09 -27.46
N ILE A 79 34.18 -57.58 -26.40
CA ILE A 79 35.43 -56.79 -26.48
C ILE A 79 36.55 -57.53 -27.24
N LYS A 80 36.52 -58.87 -27.24
CA LYS A 80 37.53 -59.71 -27.89
C LYS A 80 37.29 -59.94 -29.40
N LEU A 81 36.22 -59.38 -29.96
CA LEU A 81 35.81 -59.55 -31.36
C LEU A 81 36.27 -58.40 -32.26
N SER A 82 36.11 -58.56 -33.58
CA SER A 82 36.33 -57.48 -34.55
C SER A 82 35.32 -56.34 -34.36
N LYS A 83 35.64 -55.15 -34.87
CA LYS A 83 34.79 -53.95 -34.70
C LYS A 83 33.37 -54.13 -35.27
N SER A 84 33.23 -54.84 -36.39
CA SER A 84 31.93 -55.13 -37.01
C SER A 84 31.09 -56.10 -36.16
N GLU A 85 31.73 -57.13 -35.60
CA GLU A 85 31.06 -58.11 -34.73
C GLU A 85 30.69 -57.51 -33.37
N GLN A 86 31.53 -56.62 -32.83
CA GLN A 86 31.21 -55.82 -31.64
C GLN A 86 29.95 -54.98 -31.84
N LEU A 87 29.84 -54.26 -32.97
CA LEU A 87 28.65 -53.46 -33.30
C LEU A 87 27.40 -54.34 -33.44
N ASN A 88 27.52 -55.52 -34.05
CA ASN A 88 26.41 -56.48 -34.15
C ASN A 88 25.96 -56.98 -32.77
N ALA A 89 26.90 -57.31 -31.88
CA ALA A 89 26.61 -57.71 -30.50
C ALA A 89 25.93 -56.58 -29.72
N GLN A 90 26.45 -55.35 -29.81
CA GLN A 90 25.86 -54.17 -29.17
C GLN A 90 24.43 -53.91 -29.64
N ALA A 91 24.16 -54.01 -30.95
CA ALA A 91 22.83 -53.84 -31.52
C ALA A 91 21.82 -54.87 -30.95
N LYS A 92 22.24 -56.13 -30.78
CA LYS A 92 21.39 -57.20 -30.21
C LYS A 92 21.13 -57.05 -28.71
N LEU A 93 21.98 -56.32 -27.99
CA LEU A 93 21.84 -56.05 -26.56
C LEU A 93 21.02 -54.79 -26.25
N VAL A 94 20.61 -54.01 -27.26
CA VAL A 94 19.81 -52.79 -27.07
C VAL A 94 18.49 -53.08 -26.34
N GLU A 95 17.71 -54.07 -26.79
CA GLU A 95 16.43 -54.43 -26.19
C GLU A 95 16.57 -54.89 -24.72
N PRO A 96 17.47 -55.83 -24.36
CA PRO A 96 17.75 -56.17 -22.97
C PRO A 96 18.11 -54.95 -22.10
N LYS A 97 18.96 -54.04 -22.59
CA LYS A 97 19.33 -52.82 -21.87
C LYS A 97 18.14 -51.87 -21.69
N ILE A 98 17.25 -51.76 -22.67
CA ILE A 98 16.01 -51.00 -22.55
C ILE A 98 15.13 -51.61 -21.45
N HIS A 99 15.01 -52.95 -21.40
CA HIS A 99 14.26 -53.63 -20.34
C HIS A 99 14.86 -53.42 -18.95
N VAL A 100 16.19 -53.37 -18.81
CA VAL A 100 16.84 -52.97 -17.54
C VAL A 100 16.42 -51.56 -17.14
N LYS A 101 16.47 -50.57 -18.04
CA LYS A 101 16.04 -49.19 -17.74
C LYS A 101 14.57 -49.11 -17.34
N ARG A 102 13.68 -49.82 -18.07
CA ARG A 102 12.25 -49.88 -17.76
C ARG A 102 11.98 -50.57 -16.42
N ALA A 103 12.73 -51.63 -16.11
CA ALA A 103 12.63 -52.33 -14.85
C ALA A 103 13.13 -51.51 -13.67
N GLN A 104 14.18 -50.70 -13.86
CA GLN A 104 14.59 -49.73 -12.84
C GLN A 104 13.45 -48.76 -12.51
N ALA A 105 12.82 -48.16 -13.53
CA ALA A 105 11.67 -47.28 -13.32
C ALA A 105 10.49 -48.00 -12.64
N TYR A 106 10.24 -49.28 -12.96
CA TYR A 106 9.25 -50.10 -12.28
C TYR A 106 9.60 -50.32 -10.79
N ILE A 107 10.84 -50.72 -10.49
CA ILE A 107 11.32 -50.94 -9.12
C ILE A 107 11.24 -49.65 -8.29
N ASP A 108 11.62 -48.51 -8.87
CA ASP A 108 11.51 -47.20 -8.25
C ASP A 108 10.04 -46.84 -7.97
N ALA A 109 9.13 -47.14 -8.91
CA ALA A 109 7.71 -46.91 -8.73
C ALA A 109 7.10 -47.78 -7.64
N ILE A 110 7.47 -49.07 -7.52
CA ILE A 110 7.01 -49.91 -6.40
C ILE A 110 7.52 -49.38 -5.05
N THR A 111 8.78 -48.95 -5.00
CA THR A 111 9.37 -48.32 -3.80
C THR A 111 8.66 -47.01 -3.43
N SER A 112 8.30 -46.23 -4.45
CA SER A 112 7.49 -45.03 -4.28
C SER A 112 6.07 -45.35 -3.77
N SER A 113 5.43 -46.40 -4.31
CA SER A 113 4.13 -46.87 -3.84
C SER A 113 4.13 -47.27 -2.36
N GLU A 114 5.16 -47.97 -1.87
CA GLU A 114 5.31 -48.27 -0.44
C GLU A 114 5.41 -47.00 0.42
N LYS A 115 6.16 -46.00 -0.05
CA LYS A 115 6.23 -44.69 0.62
C LYS A 115 4.87 -44.00 0.63
N ILE A 116 4.16 -43.97 -0.49
CA ILE A 116 2.81 -43.39 -0.56
C ILE A 116 1.87 -44.11 0.41
N THR A 117 1.87 -45.45 0.44
CA THR A 117 1.08 -46.23 1.40
C THR A 117 1.40 -45.84 2.85
N LYS A 118 2.68 -45.66 3.19
CA LYS A 118 3.08 -45.20 4.52
C LYS A 118 2.58 -43.79 4.82
N LEU A 119 2.69 -42.86 3.86
CA LEU A 119 2.15 -41.50 3.99
C LEU A 119 0.62 -41.52 4.17
N THR A 120 -0.08 -42.35 3.41
CA THR A 120 -1.53 -42.55 3.54
C THR A 120 -1.89 -43.06 4.92
N SER A 121 -1.18 -44.09 5.42
CA SER A 121 -1.40 -44.62 6.77
C SER A 121 -1.11 -43.58 7.86
N ASN A 122 -0.04 -42.79 7.72
CA ASN A 122 0.30 -41.75 8.69
C ASN A 122 -0.76 -40.64 8.72
N LEU A 123 -1.24 -40.20 7.55
CA LEU A 123 -2.30 -39.21 7.47
C LEU A 123 -3.61 -39.76 8.04
N GLN A 124 -3.96 -41.02 7.75
CA GLN A 124 -5.13 -41.67 8.34
C GLN A 124 -5.04 -41.73 9.87
N VAL A 125 -3.90 -42.16 10.42
CA VAL A 125 -3.69 -42.21 11.88
C VAL A 125 -3.83 -40.82 12.51
N ALA A 126 -3.32 -39.78 11.85
CA ALA A 126 -3.49 -38.41 12.31
C ALA A 126 -4.97 -37.98 12.30
N ILE A 127 -5.71 -38.31 11.24
CA ILE A 127 -7.16 -38.06 11.14
C ILE A 127 -7.91 -38.78 12.26
N ASP A 128 -7.62 -40.06 12.47
CA ASP A 128 -8.26 -40.90 13.49
C ASP A 128 -7.96 -40.41 14.92
N SER A 129 -6.83 -39.71 15.12
CA SER A 129 -6.49 -39.10 16.41
C SER A 129 -7.39 -37.93 16.81
N ALA A 130 -8.15 -37.38 15.86
CA ALA A 130 -8.96 -36.17 16.02
C ALA A 130 -8.19 -34.95 16.58
N ASN A 131 -6.86 -34.94 16.43
CA ASN A 131 -6.00 -33.82 16.81
C ASN A 131 -5.61 -33.02 15.56
N LEU A 132 -6.16 -31.82 15.43
CA LEU A 132 -5.94 -30.96 14.27
C LEU A 132 -4.47 -30.56 14.05
N ASN A 133 -3.65 -30.42 15.11
CA ASN A 133 -2.22 -30.15 14.96
C ASN A 133 -1.49 -31.35 14.34
N SER A 134 -1.83 -32.56 14.78
CA SER A 134 -1.30 -33.79 14.19
C SER A 134 -1.75 -33.96 12.73
N VAL A 135 -3.01 -33.64 12.44
CA VAL A 135 -3.57 -33.70 11.07
C VAL A 135 -2.85 -32.74 10.14
N GLU A 136 -2.69 -31.48 10.53
CA GLU A 136 -1.97 -30.47 9.77
C GLU A 136 -0.52 -30.89 9.48
N ALA A 137 0.23 -31.28 10.52
CA ALA A 137 1.61 -31.72 10.36
C ALA A 137 1.73 -32.92 9.40
N ALA A 138 0.87 -33.93 9.56
CA ALA A 138 0.84 -35.09 8.69
C ALA A 138 0.42 -34.71 7.25
N TYR A 139 -0.53 -33.80 7.09
CA TYR A 139 -1.01 -33.31 5.80
C TYR A 139 0.10 -32.60 5.01
N HIS A 140 0.86 -31.70 5.63
CA HIS A 140 1.94 -30.99 4.96
C HIS A 140 3.06 -31.95 4.52
N ILE A 141 3.48 -32.86 5.40
CA ILE A 141 4.47 -33.89 5.05
C ILE A 141 3.95 -34.74 3.90
N ALA A 142 2.71 -35.22 4.01
CA ALA A 142 2.16 -36.15 3.04
C ALA A 142 1.92 -35.51 1.68
N THR A 143 1.42 -34.28 1.60
CA THR A 143 1.23 -33.57 0.33
C THR A 143 2.56 -33.20 -0.34
N ALA A 144 3.56 -32.76 0.42
CA ALA A 144 4.88 -32.44 -0.11
C ALA A 144 5.58 -33.68 -0.68
N GLU A 145 5.59 -34.79 0.07
CA GLU A 145 6.24 -36.03 -0.37
C GLU A 145 5.44 -36.75 -1.45
N TYR A 146 4.10 -36.77 -1.37
CA TYR A 146 3.24 -37.38 -2.38
C TYR A 146 3.49 -36.82 -3.78
N ARG A 147 3.65 -35.50 -3.92
CA ARG A 147 3.98 -34.85 -5.21
C ARG A 147 5.29 -35.38 -5.81
N LYS A 148 6.31 -35.62 -4.97
CA LYS A 148 7.60 -36.18 -5.40
C LYS A 148 7.46 -37.66 -5.79
N GLN A 149 6.78 -38.44 -4.94
CA GLN A 149 6.61 -39.88 -5.10
C GLN A 149 5.72 -40.21 -6.31
N ALA A 150 4.64 -39.48 -6.55
CA ALA A 150 3.73 -39.69 -7.68
C ALA A 150 4.44 -39.56 -9.03
N LYS A 151 5.40 -38.63 -9.17
CA LYS A 151 6.21 -38.49 -10.39
C LYS A 151 7.02 -39.74 -10.73
N LEU A 152 7.41 -40.54 -9.73
CA LEU A 152 8.12 -41.80 -9.96
C LEU A 152 7.21 -42.87 -10.54
N LEU A 153 5.92 -42.88 -10.17
CA LEU A 153 4.93 -43.78 -10.76
C LEU A 153 4.78 -43.52 -12.26
N ASP A 154 4.88 -42.26 -12.67
CA ASP A 154 4.68 -41.83 -14.06
C ASP A 154 5.81 -42.27 -15.00
N ARG A 155 6.99 -42.61 -14.44
CA ARG A 155 8.15 -43.11 -15.20
C ARG A 155 7.97 -44.54 -15.70
N VAL A 156 7.03 -45.30 -15.16
CA VAL A 156 6.80 -46.69 -15.55
C VAL A 156 6.38 -46.76 -17.01
N TYR A 157 7.06 -47.61 -17.78
CA TYR A 157 6.75 -47.84 -19.18
C TYR A 157 5.56 -48.80 -19.33
N GLY A 158 4.62 -48.43 -20.20
CA GLY A 158 3.36 -49.16 -20.41
C GLY A 158 2.21 -48.59 -19.57
N GLN A 159 1.18 -48.08 -20.25
CA GLN A 159 0.05 -47.39 -19.61
C GLN A 159 -0.72 -48.30 -18.65
N THR A 160 -1.05 -49.52 -19.07
CA THR A 160 -1.79 -50.49 -18.25
C THR A 160 -1.05 -50.88 -16.97
N THR A 161 0.27 -51.06 -17.05
CA THR A 161 1.11 -51.31 -15.86
C THR A 161 1.15 -50.10 -14.95
N ARG A 162 1.38 -48.91 -15.51
CA ARG A 162 1.45 -47.65 -14.77
C ARG A 162 0.15 -47.37 -14.02
N ASP A 163 -0.98 -47.47 -14.71
CA ASP A 163 -2.30 -47.23 -14.14
C ASP A 163 -2.64 -48.30 -13.07
N GLY A 164 -2.21 -49.55 -13.28
CA GLY A 164 -2.28 -50.60 -12.28
C GLY A 164 -1.57 -50.24 -10.97
N ILE A 165 -0.34 -49.72 -11.04
CA ILE A 165 0.43 -49.26 -9.86
C ILE A 165 -0.24 -48.03 -9.22
N ARG A 166 -0.60 -47.02 -10.03
CA ARG A 166 -1.25 -45.79 -9.53
C ARG A 166 -2.54 -46.11 -8.76
N ASN A 167 -3.38 -46.99 -9.31
CA ASN A 167 -4.66 -47.36 -8.71
C ASN A 167 -4.53 -48.08 -7.36
N GLN A 168 -3.35 -48.64 -7.02
CA GLN A 168 -3.13 -49.23 -5.70
C GLN A 168 -3.00 -48.19 -4.59
N VAL A 169 -2.52 -46.98 -4.89
CA VAL A 169 -2.07 -46.02 -3.86
C VAL A 169 -2.66 -44.62 -3.99
N LYS A 170 -2.86 -44.12 -5.21
CA LYS A 170 -3.33 -42.74 -5.44
C LYS A 170 -4.75 -42.49 -4.92
N PRO A 171 -5.76 -43.35 -5.20
CA PRO A 171 -7.14 -43.02 -4.82
C PRO A 171 -7.34 -42.84 -3.31
N ALA A 172 -6.72 -43.68 -2.49
CA ALA A 172 -6.81 -43.58 -1.04
C ALA A 172 -6.12 -42.30 -0.52
N MET A 173 -4.89 -42.03 -0.98
CA MET A 173 -4.15 -40.83 -0.59
C MET A 173 -4.87 -39.54 -1.00
N GLU A 174 -5.33 -39.46 -2.26
CA GLU A 174 -6.01 -38.29 -2.79
C GLU A 174 -7.33 -38.04 -2.09
N LYS A 175 -8.08 -39.11 -1.75
CA LYS A 175 -9.30 -38.99 -0.95
C LYS A 175 -9.01 -38.36 0.41
N LEU A 176 -8.01 -38.86 1.16
CA LEU A 176 -7.68 -38.30 2.48
C LEU A 176 -7.22 -36.84 2.38
N ILE A 177 -6.43 -36.48 1.37
CA ILE A 177 -6.06 -35.08 1.13
C ILE A 177 -7.30 -34.23 0.92
N GLN A 178 -8.26 -34.67 0.10
CA GLN A 178 -9.49 -33.91 -0.15
C GLN A 178 -10.39 -33.82 1.09
N ASP A 179 -10.45 -34.88 1.89
CA ASP A 179 -11.28 -34.95 3.10
C ASP A 179 -10.86 -33.90 4.14
N VAL A 180 -9.56 -33.60 4.26
CA VAL A 180 -9.03 -32.67 5.28
C VAL A 180 -8.41 -31.37 4.76
N LYS A 181 -8.35 -31.16 3.43
CA LYS A 181 -7.75 -29.95 2.86
C LYS A 181 -8.35 -28.68 3.47
N ASN A 182 -9.68 -28.60 3.50
CA ASN A 182 -10.37 -27.42 4.03
C ASN A 182 -10.23 -27.31 5.55
N ASP A 183 -10.17 -28.45 6.26
CA ASP A 183 -9.92 -28.47 7.71
C ASP A 183 -8.57 -27.84 8.05
N VAL A 184 -7.51 -28.23 7.34
CA VAL A 184 -6.16 -27.66 7.49
C VAL A 184 -6.15 -26.17 7.12
N THR A 185 -6.78 -25.79 6.01
CA THR A 185 -6.86 -24.37 5.60
C THR A 185 -7.52 -23.51 6.67
N VAL A 186 -8.68 -23.91 7.20
CA VAL A 186 -9.36 -23.14 8.24
C VAL A 186 -8.53 -23.09 9.52
N LYS A 187 -7.91 -24.20 9.91
CA LYS A 187 -7.02 -24.24 11.08
C LYS A 187 -5.88 -23.22 10.96
N MET A 188 -5.21 -23.16 9.80
CA MET A 188 -4.13 -22.19 9.56
C MET A 188 -4.62 -20.74 9.73
N TYR A 189 -5.79 -20.40 9.18
CA TYR A 189 -6.38 -19.06 9.38
C TYR A 189 -6.70 -18.77 10.85
N LEU A 190 -7.20 -19.76 11.60
CA LEU A 190 -7.49 -19.59 13.02
C LEU A 190 -6.21 -19.42 13.85
N ASP A 191 -5.15 -20.19 13.56
CA ASP A 191 -3.87 -20.04 14.25
C ASP A 191 -3.25 -18.67 13.97
N GLN A 192 -3.27 -18.23 12.70
CA GLN A 192 -2.80 -16.91 12.30
C GLN A 192 -3.61 -15.79 12.96
N ALA A 193 -4.93 -15.92 13.04
CA ALA A 193 -5.78 -14.98 13.75
C ALA A 193 -5.40 -14.90 15.24
N ASN A 194 -5.13 -16.04 15.89
CA ASN A 194 -4.70 -16.09 17.28
C ASN A 194 -3.32 -15.44 17.50
N GLU A 195 -2.38 -15.59 16.56
CA GLU A 195 -1.10 -14.88 16.60
C GLU A 195 -1.29 -13.37 16.47
N PHE A 196 -2.07 -12.92 15.49
CA PHE A 196 -2.36 -11.50 15.33
C PHE A 196 -3.09 -10.88 16.52
N ILE A 197 -3.98 -11.62 17.20
CA ILE A 197 -4.60 -11.16 18.45
C ILE A 197 -3.55 -10.95 19.54
N LYS A 198 -2.58 -11.87 19.69
CA LYS A 198 -1.50 -11.74 20.68
C LYS A 198 -0.59 -10.55 20.38
N ASP A 199 -0.32 -10.31 19.10
CA ASP A 199 0.51 -9.20 18.62
C ASP A 199 -0.25 -7.86 18.56
N ASN A 200 -1.52 -7.83 18.99
CA ASN A 200 -2.42 -6.67 18.90
C ASN A 200 -2.65 -6.12 17.47
N LYS A 201 -2.47 -6.98 16.46
CA LYS A 201 -2.75 -6.73 15.02
C LYS A 201 -4.21 -7.07 14.70
N LEU A 202 -5.13 -6.28 15.25
CA LEU A 202 -6.55 -6.64 15.33
C LEU A 202 -7.28 -6.62 13.98
N LEU A 203 -6.81 -5.81 13.02
CA LEU A 203 -7.36 -5.78 11.67
C LEU A 203 -7.07 -7.11 10.97
N GLU A 204 -5.81 -7.51 10.96
CA GLU A 204 -5.32 -8.76 10.38
C GLU A 204 -6.00 -9.98 11.04
N ALA A 205 -6.15 -9.95 12.37
CA ALA A 205 -6.89 -10.98 13.09
C ALA A 205 -8.36 -11.09 12.64
N SER A 206 -9.07 -9.96 12.50
CA SER A 206 -10.45 -9.95 12.00
C SER A 206 -10.55 -10.53 10.58
N LEU A 207 -9.57 -10.24 9.73
CA LEU A 207 -9.54 -10.69 8.34
C LEU A 207 -9.29 -12.20 8.23
N GLU A 208 -8.37 -12.74 9.03
CA GLU A 208 -8.14 -14.19 9.10
C GLU A 208 -9.38 -14.92 9.63
N LEU A 209 -10.11 -14.34 10.59
CA LEU A 209 -11.40 -14.87 11.01
C LEU A 209 -12.43 -14.84 9.88
N ASP A 210 -12.50 -13.77 9.09
CA ASP A 210 -13.42 -13.70 7.94
C ASP A 210 -13.10 -14.75 6.87
N LYS A 211 -11.80 -14.99 6.61
CA LYS A 211 -11.35 -16.10 5.76
C LYS A 211 -11.82 -17.44 6.32
N ALA A 212 -11.57 -17.74 7.59
CA ALA A 212 -12.04 -18.97 8.24
C ALA A 212 -13.57 -19.13 8.14
N ASN A 213 -14.32 -18.06 8.42
CA ASN A 213 -15.78 -18.06 8.37
C ASN A 213 -16.32 -18.27 6.95
N SER A 214 -15.65 -17.76 5.90
CA SER A 214 -16.08 -17.97 4.51
C SER A 214 -16.18 -19.47 4.13
N TYR A 215 -15.26 -20.29 4.67
CA TYR A 215 -15.30 -21.74 4.47
C TYR A 215 -16.31 -22.41 5.39
N ILE A 216 -16.37 -22.01 6.67
CA ILE A 216 -17.27 -22.59 7.67
C ILE A 216 -18.74 -22.28 7.32
N ALA A 217 -19.09 -21.05 6.98
CA ALA A 217 -20.46 -20.64 6.67
C ALA A 217 -21.00 -21.31 5.38
N ASN A 218 -20.11 -21.68 4.46
CA ASN A 218 -20.49 -22.42 3.27
C ASN A 218 -20.80 -23.89 3.60
N LYS A 219 -22.10 -24.24 3.58
CA LYS A 219 -22.61 -25.59 3.87
C LYS A 219 -22.19 -26.64 2.83
N SER A 220 -21.83 -26.22 1.63
CA SER A 220 -21.37 -27.11 0.55
C SER A 220 -19.90 -27.51 0.69
N THR A 221 -19.14 -26.83 1.54
CA THR A 221 -17.73 -27.15 1.80
C THR A 221 -17.62 -28.46 2.59
N ASN A 222 -16.83 -29.41 2.08
CA ASN A 222 -16.53 -30.66 2.77
C ASN A 222 -15.54 -30.42 3.92
N PHE A 223 -15.84 -30.96 5.08
CA PHE A 223 -15.00 -30.90 6.28
C PHE A 223 -15.11 -32.21 7.06
N THR A 224 -13.98 -32.70 7.54
CA THR A 224 -13.94 -33.86 8.44
C THR A 224 -14.19 -33.45 9.90
N PHE A 225 -13.76 -32.25 10.31
CA PHE A 225 -13.75 -31.76 11.69
C PHE A 225 -14.56 -30.47 11.88
N ARG A 226 -15.63 -30.27 11.10
CA ARG A 226 -16.45 -29.04 11.08
C ARG A 226 -16.82 -28.52 12.47
N THR A 227 -17.32 -29.39 13.36
CA THR A 227 -17.73 -28.99 14.72
C THR A 227 -16.57 -28.45 15.55
N PHE A 228 -15.38 -29.07 15.47
CA PHE A 228 -14.20 -28.58 16.17
C PHE A 228 -13.76 -27.22 15.63
N LEU A 229 -13.74 -27.05 14.31
CA LEU A 229 -13.34 -25.80 13.67
C LEU A 229 -14.32 -24.66 13.94
N THR A 230 -15.63 -24.92 13.94
CA THR A 230 -16.64 -23.91 14.34
C THR A 230 -16.46 -23.50 15.79
N LYS A 231 -16.20 -24.45 16.70
CA LYS A 231 -15.92 -24.14 18.11
C LYS A 231 -14.65 -23.30 18.27
N ALA A 232 -13.57 -23.68 17.59
CA ALA A 232 -12.30 -22.94 17.62
C ALA A 232 -12.44 -21.54 17.03
N TYR A 233 -13.22 -21.39 15.94
CA TYR A 233 -13.59 -20.10 15.37
C TYR A 233 -14.33 -19.23 16.39
N ASP A 234 -15.37 -19.75 17.03
CA ASP A 234 -16.14 -18.98 18.02
C ASP A 234 -15.30 -18.60 19.25
N GLU A 235 -14.37 -19.46 19.66
CA GLU A 235 -13.40 -19.17 20.73
C GLU A 235 -12.43 -18.06 20.33
N THR A 236 -11.86 -18.14 19.12
CA THR A 236 -10.96 -17.12 18.59
C THR A 236 -11.69 -15.78 18.41
N LEU A 237 -12.90 -15.79 17.85
CA LEU A 237 -13.75 -14.59 17.72
C LEU A 237 -14.12 -13.98 19.09
N ARG A 238 -14.34 -14.81 20.12
CA ARG A 238 -14.55 -14.31 21.49
C ARG A 238 -13.30 -13.63 22.04
N SER A 239 -12.12 -14.19 21.77
CA SER A 239 -10.84 -13.63 22.22
C SER A 239 -10.45 -12.32 21.55
N LEU A 240 -10.90 -12.09 20.30
CA LEU A 240 -10.66 -10.84 19.58
C LEU A 240 -11.30 -9.66 20.33
N PRO A 241 -10.57 -8.68 20.85
CA PRO A 241 -11.16 -7.53 21.55
C PRO A 241 -12.06 -6.72 20.61
N LEU A 242 -13.14 -6.12 21.13
CA LEU A 242 -13.98 -5.20 20.35
C LEU A 242 -13.34 -3.80 20.37
N GLN A 243 -12.74 -3.40 19.26
CA GLN A 243 -12.10 -2.10 19.09
C GLN A 243 -12.40 -1.54 17.70
N PRO A 244 -12.43 -0.21 17.56
CA PRO A 244 -12.49 0.40 16.24
C PRO A 244 -11.14 0.16 15.55
N LEU A 245 -11.19 -0.31 14.31
CA LEU A 245 -10.01 -0.63 13.51
C LEU A 245 -9.62 0.55 12.61
N PHE A 246 -10.59 1.13 11.92
CA PHE A 246 -10.37 2.22 10.96
C PHE A 246 -11.67 3.00 10.74
N ILE A 247 -11.51 4.19 10.18
CA ILE A 247 -12.60 5.11 9.83
C ILE A 247 -12.68 5.24 8.32
N THR A 248 -13.89 5.26 7.78
CA THR A 248 -14.13 5.70 6.40
C THR A 248 -15.11 6.86 6.39
N SER A 249 -15.06 7.72 5.38
CA SER A 249 -15.99 8.84 5.22
C SER A 249 -16.32 9.08 3.76
N ASP A 250 -17.51 9.61 3.49
CA ASP A 250 -17.91 10.16 2.18
C ASP A 250 -17.36 11.57 1.91
N GLY A 251 -16.61 12.14 2.87
CA GLY A 251 -16.07 13.50 2.77
C GLY A 251 -17.13 14.59 2.86
N LYS A 252 -18.35 14.26 3.28
CA LYS A 252 -19.44 15.22 3.47
C LYS A 252 -20.05 15.11 4.84
N ASN A 253 -20.78 14.05 5.17
CA ASN A 253 -21.48 13.96 6.45
C ASN A 253 -21.73 12.55 6.95
N ASN A 254 -21.20 11.52 6.26
CA ASN A 254 -21.23 10.16 6.73
C ASN A 254 -19.81 9.70 7.10
N VAL A 255 -19.66 9.27 8.35
CA VAL A 255 -18.41 8.72 8.91
C VAL A 255 -18.70 7.32 9.41
N THR A 256 -18.06 6.30 8.85
CA THR A 256 -18.24 4.91 9.26
C THR A 256 -17.09 4.44 10.14
N VAL A 257 -17.40 4.03 11.36
CA VAL A 257 -16.48 3.39 12.30
C VAL A 257 -16.55 1.88 12.12
N ASN A 258 -15.44 1.24 11.78
CA ASN A 258 -15.39 -0.19 11.53
C ASN A 258 -14.73 -0.90 12.71
N PHE A 259 -15.32 -1.99 13.17
CA PHE A 259 -14.92 -2.70 14.38
C PHE A 259 -14.31 -4.07 14.06
N SER A 260 -13.39 -4.49 14.93
CA SER A 260 -12.71 -5.80 14.87
C SER A 260 -13.67 -7.00 14.92
N LYS A 261 -14.83 -6.83 15.55
CA LYS A 261 -15.88 -7.86 15.56
C LYS A 261 -17.25 -7.23 15.63
N ALA A 262 -18.27 -8.03 15.38
CA ALA A 262 -19.65 -7.60 15.44
C ALA A 262 -19.99 -6.97 16.79
N TYR A 263 -20.53 -5.75 16.73
CA TYR A 263 -21.02 -4.96 17.84
C TYR A 263 -22.27 -5.63 18.45
N HIS A 264 -22.13 -6.18 19.66
CA HIS A 264 -23.21 -6.82 20.39
C HIS A 264 -23.55 -5.97 21.63
N ILE A 265 -24.65 -5.22 21.57
CA ILE A 265 -25.20 -4.49 22.72
C ILE A 265 -26.49 -5.20 23.17
N PRO A 266 -26.77 -5.31 24.48
CA PRO A 266 -28.15 -5.47 24.96
C PRO A 266 -29.01 -4.26 24.53
N LEU A 267 -30.32 -4.45 24.47
CA LEU A 267 -31.36 -3.58 23.84
C LEU A 267 -31.44 -2.09 24.27
N GLU A 268 -30.48 -1.54 25.01
CA GLU A 268 -30.40 -0.12 25.40
C GLU A 268 -29.46 0.68 24.46
N GLY A 269 -29.79 0.66 23.17
CA GLY A 269 -29.47 1.72 22.19
C GLY A 269 -28.00 1.97 21.83
N LEU A 270 -27.63 1.69 20.58
CA LEU A 270 -26.56 2.44 19.92
C LEU A 270 -26.94 3.92 19.94
N VAL A 271 -26.28 4.74 20.77
CA VAL A 271 -26.57 6.17 20.87
C VAL A 271 -25.44 7.00 20.26
N ALA A 272 -25.81 8.02 19.49
CA ALA A 272 -24.87 8.93 18.82
C ALA A 272 -23.82 9.49 19.79
N GLY A 273 -24.22 9.85 21.00
CA GLY A 273 -23.34 10.43 22.03
C GLY A 273 -22.20 9.51 22.54
N GLN A 274 -22.16 8.23 22.15
CA GLN A 274 -21.00 7.36 22.40
C GLN A 274 -19.81 7.66 21.48
N PHE A 275 -20.05 8.40 20.40
CA PHE A 275 -19.07 8.77 19.40
C PHE A 275 -18.87 10.28 19.42
N LYS A 276 -17.63 10.71 19.20
CA LYS A 276 -17.28 12.11 19.00
C LYS A 276 -16.44 12.23 17.74
N VAL A 277 -16.67 13.28 16.96
CA VAL A 277 -15.83 13.67 15.82
C VAL A 277 -15.31 15.07 16.14
N SER A 278 -13.99 15.28 16.10
CA SER A 278 -13.38 16.55 16.51
C SER A 278 -13.93 17.72 15.67
N GLY A 279 -14.45 18.77 16.31
CA GLY A 279 -15.01 19.93 15.60
C GLY A 279 -16.43 19.75 15.08
N GLU A 280 -16.99 18.53 15.12
CA GLU A 280 -18.26 18.20 14.46
C GLU A 280 -19.30 17.59 15.41
N THR A 281 -20.58 17.73 15.05
CA THR A 281 -21.70 17.17 15.82
C THR A 281 -22.14 15.83 15.23
N VAL A 282 -22.12 14.75 16.01
CA VAL A 282 -22.69 13.46 15.62
C VAL A 282 -24.20 13.47 15.85
N GLN A 283 -24.97 13.50 14.76
CA GLN A 283 -26.43 13.61 14.76
C GLN A 283 -27.12 12.26 14.99
N SER A 284 -26.61 11.19 14.36
CA SER A 284 -27.14 9.84 14.54
C SER A 284 -26.06 8.77 14.37
N ALA A 285 -26.34 7.57 14.87
CA ALA A 285 -25.49 6.40 14.72
C ALA A 285 -26.33 5.20 14.31
N GLN A 286 -25.96 4.55 13.21
CA GLN A 286 -26.66 3.40 12.65
C GLN A 286 -25.73 2.20 12.52
N LEU A 287 -26.18 1.05 13.00
CA LEU A 287 -25.43 -0.20 12.88
C LEU A 287 -25.56 -0.80 11.48
N SER A 288 -24.45 -1.27 10.91
CA SER A 288 -24.46 -2.06 9.68
C SER A 288 -25.18 -3.39 9.87
N LYS A 289 -25.58 -4.03 8.75
CA LYS A 289 -26.31 -5.31 8.78
C LYS A 289 -25.54 -6.45 9.43
N ASP A 290 -24.22 -6.53 9.18
CA ASP A 290 -23.29 -7.47 9.82
C ASP A 290 -22.88 -7.06 11.25
N LYS A 291 -23.31 -5.87 11.69
CA LYS A 291 -22.96 -5.27 12.96
C LYS A 291 -21.47 -4.99 13.14
N LYS A 292 -20.65 -5.11 12.10
CA LYS A 292 -19.20 -4.84 12.19
C LYS A 292 -18.87 -3.36 12.00
N SER A 293 -19.84 -2.51 11.66
CA SER A 293 -19.59 -1.09 11.46
C SER A 293 -20.73 -0.25 12.04
N VAL A 294 -20.40 0.96 12.47
CA VAL A 294 -21.36 2.00 12.86
C VAL A 294 -21.20 3.18 11.93
N ILE A 295 -22.28 3.53 11.23
CA ILE A 295 -22.37 4.68 10.34
C ILE A 295 -22.86 5.87 11.18
N LEU A 296 -22.04 6.90 11.28
CA LEU A 296 -22.33 8.15 11.96
C LEU A 296 -22.76 9.18 10.93
N ASN A 297 -23.88 9.84 11.18
CA ASN A 297 -24.26 11.04 10.45
C ASN A 297 -23.79 12.26 11.24
N THR A 298 -23.00 13.14 10.63
CA THR A 298 -22.39 14.32 11.28
C THR A 298 -22.94 15.63 10.71
N SER A 299 -22.53 16.77 11.26
CA SER A 299 -22.48 18.03 10.50
C SER A 299 -21.59 17.87 9.25
N ASP A 300 -21.76 18.78 8.29
CA ASP A 300 -20.95 18.77 7.06
C ASP A 300 -19.47 18.95 7.43
N LEU A 301 -18.64 18.05 6.92
CA LEU A 301 -17.19 18.01 7.09
C LEU A 301 -16.55 18.95 6.07
N ASP A 302 -15.52 19.67 6.50
CA ASP A 302 -14.68 20.49 5.65
C ASP A 302 -13.77 19.61 4.78
N ALA A 303 -13.48 20.07 3.56
CA ALA A 303 -12.57 19.40 2.66
C ALA A 303 -11.12 19.49 3.14
N ASN A 304 -10.29 18.50 2.78
CA ASN A 304 -8.86 18.46 3.11
C ASN A 304 -8.53 18.69 4.60
N THR A 305 -9.39 18.19 5.49
CA THR A 305 -9.35 18.47 6.92
C THR A 305 -9.16 17.18 7.72
N SER A 306 -8.27 17.23 8.71
CA SER A 306 -8.00 16.12 9.61
C SER A 306 -8.99 16.10 10.77
N TYR A 307 -9.58 14.93 11.02
CA TYR A 307 -10.57 14.69 12.05
C TYR A 307 -10.15 13.51 12.94
N THR A 308 -10.54 13.56 14.21
CA THR A 308 -10.39 12.46 15.16
C THR A 308 -11.76 11.93 15.57
N VAL A 309 -12.00 10.65 15.35
CA VAL A 309 -13.15 9.92 15.90
C VAL A 309 -12.75 9.31 17.25
N SER A 310 -13.50 9.64 18.30
CA SER A 310 -13.34 9.01 19.62
C SER A 310 -14.51 8.07 19.93
N TRP A 311 -14.19 6.86 20.37
CA TRP A 311 -15.14 5.88 20.89
C TRP A 311 -14.54 5.16 22.10
N LYS A 312 -15.18 5.33 23.26
CA LYS A 312 -14.62 4.95 24.57
C LYS A 312 -13.22 5.56 24.76
N GLU A 313 -12.22 4.73 25.05
CA GLU A 313 -10.81 5.14 25.22
C GLU A 313 -10.04 5.14 23.89
N ASN A 314 -10.65 4.71 22.78
CA ASN A 314 -9.98 4.61 21.49
C ASN A 314 -10.18 5.90 20.67
N GLN A 315 -9.13 6.30 19.96
CA GLN A 315 -9.14 7.41 19.03
C GLN A 315 -8.55 6.97 17.70
N LEU A 316 -9.21 7.36 16.60
CA LEU A 316 -8.73 7.12 15.24
C LEU A 316 -8.80 8.41 14.46
N ASN A 317 -7.73 8.72 13.73
CA ASN A 317 -7.67 9.88 12.87
C ASN A 317 -8.07 9.50 11.44
N PHE A 318 -8.71 10.43 10.73
CA PHE A 318 -8.96 10.35 9.30
C PHE A 318 -8.91 11.74 8.68
N MET A 319 -8.59 11.81 7.40
CA MET A 319 -8.60 13.06 6.64
C MET A 319 -9.67 12.99 5.54
N THR A 320 -10.45 14.06 5.42
CA THR A 320 -11.37 14.26 4.30
C THR A 320 -10.60 14.62 3.04
N GLU A 321 -11.07 14.14 1.89
CA GLU A 321 -10.46 14.46 0.61
C GLU A 321 -10.70 15.94 0.24
N ALA A 322 -9.89 16.50 -0.66
CA ALA A 322 -10.09 17.86 -1.19
C ALA A 322 -11.41 18.04 -1.95
N VAL A 323 -11.98 16.94 -2.46
CA VAL A 323 -13.30 16.89 -3.09
C VAL A 323 -14.10 15.78 -2.43
N PRO A 324 -15.36 16.03 -1.98
CA PRO A 324 -16.20 15.00 -1.39
C PRO A 324 -16.30 13.76 -2.29
N ASP A 325 -16.02 12.59 -1.70
CA ASP A 325 -15.95 11.35 -2.45
C ASP A 325 -17.34 10.80 -2.74
N THR A 326 -17.77 10.93 -4.00
CA THR A 326 -19.07 10.44 -4.48
C THR A 326 -18.98 9.06 -5.13
N THR A 327 -17.82 8.41 -5.13
CA THR A 327 -17.62 7.10 -5.77
C THR A 327 -18.37 5.99 -5.03
N GLY A 328 -18.73 6.20 -3.76
CA GLY A 328 -19.25 5.15 -2.90
C GLY A 328 -18.24 4.03 -2.64
N ILE A 329 -16.93 4.31 -2.73
CA ILE A 329 -15.85 3.38 -2.40
C ILE A 329 -15.07 3.97 -1.22
N ALA A 330 -15.32 3.46 -0.04
CA ALA A 330 -14.68 3.91 1.19
C ALA A 330 -13.49 2.98 1.53
N LEU A 331 -12.28 3.45 1.29
CA LEU A 331 -11.02 2.72 1.53
C LEU A 331 -10.49 2.93 2.95
N THR A 332 -9.80 1.92 3.46
CA THR A 332 -9.29 1.87 4.84
C THR A 332 -7.83 2.21 4.96
N ASP A 333 -7.06 1.87 3.94
CA ASP A 333 -5.63 2.11 3.83
C ASP A 333 -5.41 3.20 2.79
N LYS A 334 -5.44 4.46 3.26
CA LYS A 334 -5.12 5.63 2.45
C LYS A 334 -3.62 5.99 2.53
N GLU A 335 -2.96 5.55 3.59
CA GLU A 335 -1.55 5.83 3.85
C GLU A 335 -0.62 4.83 3.15
N ASN A 336 0.58 5.29 2.85
CA ASN A 336 1.62 4.43 2.32
C ASN A 336 2.10 3.43 3.37
N THR A 337 2.27 2.17 2.96
CA THR A 337 2.76 1.09 3.83
C THR A 337 4.10 0.57 3.31
N TYR A 338 4.99 0.15 4.22
CA TYR A 338 6.31 -0.42 3.92
C TYR A 338 6.37 -1.85 4.46
N LEU A 339 6.63 -2.84 3.61
CA LEU A 339 6.61 -4.27 3.96
C LEU A 339 7.79 -5.01 3.33
N GLU A 340 8.20 -6.12 3.94
CA GLU A 340 9.12 -7.06 3.30
C GLU A 340 8.41 -7.87 2.20
N THR A 341 9.14 -8.30 1.17
CA THR A 341 8.62 -9.10 0.04
C THR A 341 8.05 -10.46 0.46
N THR A 342 8.36 -10.93 1.66
CA THR A 342 7.77 -12.15 2.25
C THR A 342 6.39 -11.92 2.88
N ASN A 343 6.03 -10.66 3.11
CA ASN A 343 4.77 -10.30 3.73
C ASN A 343 3.68 -10.05 2.68
N SER A 344 2.44 -10.03 3.13
CA SER A 344 1.28 -9.64 2.31
C SER A 344 0.67 -8.37 2.90
N LYS A 345 0.08 -7.52 2.04
CA LYS A 345 -0.75 -6.39 2.48
C LYS A 345 -2.21 -6.73 2.28
N VAL A 346 -3.03 -6.39 3.26
CA VAL A 346 -4.48 -6.39 3.11
C VAL A 346 -4.96 -4.96 2.87
N TYR A 347 -5.81 -4.79 1.87
CA TYR A 347 -6.62 -3.61 1.65
C TYR A 347 -8.06 -3.95 1.91
N THR A 348 -8.79 -3.05 2.55
CA THR A 348 -10.25 -3.20 2.68
C THR A 348 -10.99 -1.99 2.12
N ALA A 349 -12.18 -2.26 1.61
CA ALA A 349 -13.06 -1.23 1.08
C ALA A 349 -14.52 -1.51 1.48
N LYS A 350 -15.27 -0.45 1.72
CA LYS A 350 -16.72 -0.46 1.87
C LYS A 350 -17.36 0.16 0.64
N LEU A 351 -18.24 -0.57 -0.02
CA LEU A 351 -18.87 -0.17 -1.27
C LEU A 351 -20.36 0.11 -1.09
N THR A 352 -20.79 1.29 -1.54
CA THR A 352 -22.18 1.75 -1.54
C THR A 352 -22.61 2.18 -2.93
N ASN A 353 -23.92 2.15 -3.16
CA ASN A 353 -24.57 2.79 -4.30
C ASN A 353 -24.66 4.31 -4.05
N LEU A 354 -25.00 5.08 -5.09
CA LEU A 354 -25.18 6.54 -4.99
C LEU A 354 -26.28 6.96 -4.01
N ASP A 355 -27.26 6.08 -3.76
CA ASP A 355 -28.32 6.28 -2.77
C ASP A 355 -27.92 5.90 -1.34
N GLY A 356 -26.64 5.53 -1.12
CA GLY A 356 -26.10 5.09 0.17
C GLY A 356 -26.41 3.63 0.53
N SER A 357 -27.17 2.90 -0.29
CA SER A 357 -27.44 1.48 -0.05
C SER A 357 -26.21 0.61 -0.32
N THR A 358 -26.19 -0.61 0.23
CA THR A 358 -25.07 -1.54 0.09
C THR A 358 -24.85 -1.97 -1.37
N TYR A 359 -23.61 -1.87 -1.86
CA TYR A 359 -23.23 -2.41 -3.16
C TYR A 359 -22.78 -3.87 -3.04
N THR A 360 -23.44 -4.80 -3.73
CA THR A 360 -23.06 -6.24 -3.75
C THR A 360 -22.67 -6.73 -5.16
N GLY A 361 -22.29 -5.79 -6.03
CA GLY A 361 -22.01 -6.06 -7.44
C GLY A 361 -20.58 -6.52 -7.72
N ARG A 362 -20.23 -6.58 -9.02
CA ARG A 362 -18.90 -6.97 -9.49
C ARG A 362 -17.92 -5.83 -9.26
N VAL A 363 -16.74 -6.16 -8.75
CA VAL A 363 -15.67 -5.19 -8.50
C VAL A 363 -14.44 -5.64 -9.27
N LYS A 364 -13.86 -4.74 -10.07
CA LYS A 364 -12.56 -4.94 -10.67
C LYS A 364 -11.49 -4.40 -9.73
N VAL A 365 -10.44 -5.18 -9.53
CA VAL A 365 -9.25 -4.78 -8.79
C VAL A 365 -8.05 -4.90 -9.71
N SER A 366 -7.28 -3.82 -9.82
CA SER A 366 -6.06 -3.76 -10.62
C SER A 366 -4.89 -3.26 -9.77
N LEU A 367 -3.68 -3.71 -10.06
CA LEU A 367 -2.45 -3.25 -9.41
C LEU A 367 -1.58 -2.47 -10.42
N GLY A 368 -1.14 -1.28 -10.03
CA GLY A 368 -0.18 -0.47 -10.77
C GLY A 368 1.12 -0.24 -10.00
N GLU A 369 2.18 0.11 -10.73
CA GLU A 369 3.44 0.61 -10.18
C GLU A 369 3.35 2.13 -10.01
N ALA A 370 3.48 2.62 -8.78
CA ALA A 370 3.32 4.01 -8.39
C ALA A 370 4.64 4.66 -7.92
N ASN A 371 5.76 4.22 -8.49
CA ASN A 371 7.05 4.88 -8.31
C ASN A 371 7.10 6.20 -9.11
N GLU A 372 7.48 7.31 -8.49
CA GLU A 372 7.54 8.65 -9.13
C GLU A 372 8.34 8.69 -10.45
N LYS A 373 9.37 7.85 -10.60
CA LYS A 373 10.24 7.81 -11.79
C LYS A 373 9.84 6.74 -12.80
N THR A 374 9.20 5.66 -12.33
CA THR A 374 8.90 4.47 -13.14
C THR A 374 7.43 4.08 -13.10
N ALA A 375 6.52 5.03 -12.87
CA ALA A 375 5.09 4.77 -12.76
C ALA A 375 4.56 4.06 -14.02
N THR A 376 3.89 2.91 -13.83
CA THR A 376 3.26 2.17 -14.92
C THR A 376 1.98 1.48 -14.45
N ASN A 377 1.15 1.03 -15.39
CA ASN A 377 -0.07 0.28 -15.08
C ASN A 377 0.19 -1.21 -14.77
N SER A 378 1.43 -1.61 -14.48
CA SER A 378 1.82 -3.00 -14.23
C SER A 378 2.92 -3.08 -13.16
N THR A 379 2.91 -4.12 -12.33
CA THR A 379 3.79 -4.28 -11.16
C THR A 379 4.19 -5.74 -10.96
N SER A 380 5.31 -6.03 -10.30
CA SER A 380 5.61 -7.42 -9.91
C SER A 380 4.68 -7.98 -8.82
N ALA A 381 3.86 -7.17 -8.16
CA ALA A 381 2.92 -7.67 -7.15
C ALA A 381 1.72 -8.39 -7.76
N VAL A 382 1.14 -9.28 -6.97
CA VAL A 382 0.00 -10.10 -7.35
C VAL A 382 -1.11 -10.02 -6.33
N ILE A 383 -2.34 -10.03 -6.82
CA ILE A 383 -3.55 -10.25 -6.03
C ILE A 383 -3.58 -11.74 -5.71
N THR A 384 -3.61 -12.06 -4.42
CA THR A 384 -3.60 -13.45 -3.93
C THR A 384 -4.99 -13.90 -3.49
N SER A 385 -5.82 -12.97 -3.00
CA SER A 385 -7.22 -13.27 -2.71
C SER A 385 -8.11 -12.04 -2.76
N ILE A 386 -9.41 -12.26 -3.03
CA ILE A 386 -10.48 -11.30 -2.80
C ILE A 386 -11.53 -11.95 -1.90
N ASN A 387 -11.94 -11.25 -0.83
CA ASN A 387 -12.93 -11.71 0.15
C ASN A 387 -12.62 -13.14 0.66
N GLY A 388 -11.33 -13.41 0.88
CA GLY A 388 -10.83 -14.70 1.35
C GLY A 388 -10.87 -15.83 0.31
N GLN A 389 -11.36 -15.58 -0.90
CA GLN A 389 -11.27 -16.53 -2.01
C GLN A 389 -9.94 -16.33 -2.73
N SER A 390 -9.14 -17.40 -2.80
CA SER A 390 -7.93 -17.40 -3.63
C SER A 390 -8.28 -17.12 -5.08
N VAL A 391 -7.53 -16.22 -5.69
CA VAL A 391 -7.62 -15.93 -7.13
C VAL A 391 -6.36 -16.44 -7.82
N ASP A 392 -6.43 -16.68 -9.13
CA ASP A 392 -5.24 -16.93 -9.92
C ASP A 392 -4.32 -15.71 -9.77
N SER A 393 -3.07 -15.95 -9.32
CA SER A 393 -2.13 -14.88 -9.01
C SER A 393 -1.87 -14.03 -10.26
N GLY A 394 -2.25 -12.76 -10.19
CA GLY A 394 -2.17 -11.81 -11.29
C GLY A 394 -2.35 -10.37 -10.82
N GLN A 395 -2.13 -9.41 -11.71
CA GLN A 395 -2.22 -7.98 -11.42
C GLN A 395 -3.65 -7.43 -11.53
N GLU A 396 -4.56 -8.18 -12.16
CA GLU A 396 -5.94 -7.79 -12.37
C GLU A 396 -6.86 -8.97 -12.07
N THR A 397 -7.96 -8.72 -11.37
CA THR A 397 -8.99 -9.72 -11.16
C THR A 397 -10.36 -9.07 -10.97
N ILE A 398 -11.42 -9.86 -11.16
CA ILE A 398 -12.80 -9.43 -10.92
C ILE A 398 -13.37 -10.27 -9.78
N GLY A 399 -13.71 -9.58 -8.69
CA GLY A 399 -14.38 -10.15 -7.53
C GLY A 399 -15.81 -9.64 -7.37
N PHE A 400 -16.39 -9.93 -6.20
CA PHE A 400 -17.69 -9.42 -5.78
C PHE A 400 -17.55 -8.82 -4.39
N ALA A 401 -18.19 -7.68 -4.16
CA ALA A 401 -18.40 -7.19 -2.81
C ALA A 401 -19.30 -8.18 -2.05
N ASP A 402 -19.07 -8.35 -0.74
CA ASP A 402 -19.86 -9.25 0.07
C ASP A 402 -21.31 -8.75 0.24
N GLN A 403 -22.16 -9.50 0.95
CA GLN A 403 -23.57 -9.13 1.15
C GLN A 403 -23.77 -7.83 1.95
N ASN A 404 -22.71 -7.30 2.55
CA ASN A 404 -22.68 -6.06 3.31
C ASN A 404 -21.89 -4.97 2.59
N GLY A 405 -21.42 -5.22 1.36
CA GLY A 405 -20.63 -4.29 0.57
C GLY A 405 -19.19 -4.18 1.03
N ASN A 406 -18.67 -5.15 1.76
CA ASN A 406 -17.26 -5.20 2.10
C ASN A 406 -16.47 -5.86 0.97
N LEU A 407 -15.25 -5.36 0.76
CA LEU A 407 -14.26 -5.94 -0.11
C LEU A 407 -12.94 -6.00 0.65
N VAL A 408 -12.36 -7.18 0.69
CA VAL A 408 -11.04 -7.46 1.25
C VAL A 408 -10.16 -7.93 0.12
N ILE A 409 -9.01 -7.28 -0.07
CA ILE A 409 -8.05 -7.61 -1.12
C ILE A 409 -6.74 -7.94 -0.43
N LEU A 410 -6.19 -9.12 -0.69
CA LEU A 410 -4.85 -9.48 -0.25
C LEU A 410 -3.90 -9.39 -1.44
N ILE A 411 -2.85 -8.60 -1.30
CA ILE A 411 -1.75 -8.52 -2.27
C ILE A 411 -0.46 -9.02 -1.65
N ALA A 412 0.43 -9.54 -2.47
CA ALA A 412 1.78 -9.92 -2.07
C ALA A 412 2.76 -9.58 -3.21
N ALA A 413 4.04 -9.41 -2.88
CA ALA A 413 5.08 -9.43 -3.90
C ALA A 413 5.07 -10.81 -4.59
N ALA A 414 5.18 -10.86 -5.93
CA ALA A 414 5.25 -12.16 -6.60
C ALA A 414 6.52 -12.90 -6.20
N TYR A 415 6.38 -13.95 -5.40
CA TYR A 415 7.47 -14.87 -5.09
C TYR A 415 7.52 -15.97 -6.16
N GLY A 416 8.60 -16.03 -6.94
CA GLY A 416 8.97 -17.23 -7.70
C GLY A 416 8.25 -17.48 -9.03
N PHE A 417 7.66 -16.47 -9.69
CA PHE A 417 7.33 -16.58 -11.12
C PHE A 417 8.56 -16.21 -11.96
N SER A 418 9.43 -17.18 -12.21
CA SER A 418 10.59 -17.13 -13.13
C SER A 418 11.70 -16.08 -12.92
N ALA A 419 11.56 -15.14 -11.99
CA ALA A 419 12.63 -14.20 -11.67
C ALA A 419 13.56 -14.78 -10.59
N GLU A 420 14.86 -14.82 -10.88
CA GLU A 420 15.92 -15.18 -9.93
C GLU A 420 16.14 -14.10 -8.85
N THR A 421 15.27 -13.09 -8.74
CA THR A 421 15.35 -11.99 -7.77
C THR A 421 13.96 -11.48 -7.36
N PRO A 422 13.67 -11.27 -6.06
CA PRO A 422 12.51 -10.51 -5.60
C PRO A 422 12.62 -9.05 -6.05
N SER A 423 11.80 -8.59 -6.98
CA SER A 423 11.84 -7.18 -7.40
C SER A 423 10.99 -6.33 -6.46
N VAL A 424 11.60 -5.27 -5.93
CA VAL A 424 10.91 -4.19 -5.23
C VAL A 424 9.83 -3.61 -6.11
N THR A 425 8.69 -3.27 -5.52
CA THR A 425 7.60 -2.63 -6.25
C THR A 425 6.80 -1.71 -5.34
N TYR A 426 6.43 -0.57 -5.90
CA TYR A 426 5.59 0.46 -5.30
C TYR A 426 4.19 0.21 -5.83
N VAL A 427 3.40 -0.55 -5.10
CA VAL A 427 2.13 -1.08 -5.60
C VAL A 427 1.00 -0.19 -5.14
N GLN A 428 0.21 0.31 -6.10
CA GLN A 428 -1.03 1.00 -5.79
C GLN A 428 -2.21 0.21 -6.36
N PRO A 429 -3.09 -0.34 -5.49
CA PRO A 429 -4.33 -0.95 -5.93
C PRO A 429 -5.36 0.09 -6.38
N THR A 430 -6.05 -0.22 -7.46
CA THR A 430 -7.22 0.51 -7.96
C THR A 430 -8.46 -0.37 -7.85
N ILE A 431 -9.53 0.17 -7.27
CA ILE A 431 -10.83 -0.49 -7.12
C ILE A 431 -11.84 0.21 -8.03
N GLU A 432 -12.52 -0.56 -8.87
CA GLU A 432 -13.56 -0.07 -9.78
C GLU A 432 -14.87 -0.84 -9.58
N LYS A 433 -15.97 -0.13 -9.33
CA LYS A 433 -17.31 -0.72 -9.37
C LYS A 433 -17.73 -0.92 -10.82
N ILE A 434 -18.09 -2.16 -11.18
CA ILE A 434 -18.64 -2.47 -12.50
C ILE A 434 -20.17 -2.27 -12.45
N ASP A 435 -20.60 -1.03 -12.28
CA ASP A 435 -22.01 -0.62 -12.19
C ASP A 435 -22.46 0.30 -13.34
N GLY A 436 -21.54 0.62 -14.27
CA GLY A 436 -21.78 1.49 -15.42
C GLY A 436 -21.53 2.98 -15.15
N ASN A 437 -21.18 3.35 -13.90
CA ASN A 437 -20.90 4.73 -13.52
C ASN A 437 -19.40 5.07 -13.50
N ASN A 438 -18.52 4.11 -13.84
CA ASN A 438 -17.06 4.24 -13.79
C ASN A 438 -16.53 4.78 -12.45
N SER A 439 -17.15 4.38 -11.33
CA SER A 439 -16.67 4.76 -10.00
C SER A 439 -15.37 4.02 -9.69
N ILE A 440 -14.27 4.76 -9.62
CA ILE A 440 -12.91 4.25 -9.43
C ILE A 440 -12.29 4.93 -8.21
N LYS A 441 -11.51 4.17 -7.42
CA LYS A 441 -10.71 4.72 -6.35
C LYS A 441 -9.37 4.01 -6.17
N GLU A 442 -8.32 4.77 -5.93
CA GLU A 442 -6.98 4.27 -5.65
C GLU A 442 -6.76 4.17 -4.13
N ALA A 443 -6.06 3.13 -3.69
CA ALA A 443 -5.65 2.95 -2.31
C ALA A 443 -4.25 3.53 -2.03
N GLY A 444 -3.83 3.52 -0.77
CA GLY A 444 -2.47 3.88 -0.37
C GLY A 444 -1.43 2.94 -0.99
N ILE A 445 -0.21 3.45 -1.21
CA ILE A 445 0.86 2.72 -1.89
C ILE A 445 1.51 1.73 -0.92
N THR A 446 1.64 0.46 -1.30
CA THR A 446 2.46 -0.52 -0.58
C THR A 446 3.82 -0.65 -1.24
N HIS A 447 4.86 -0.49 -0.44
CA HIS A 447 6.25 -0.66 -0.83
C HIS A 447 6.73 -2.02 -0.35
N PHE A 448 7.05 -2.94 -1.26
CA PHE A 448 7.65 -4.23 -0.93
C PHE A 448 9.17 -4.17 -1.07
N TYR A 449 9.91 -4.35 0.03
CA TYR A 449 11.38 -4.37 0.05
C TYR A 449 11.94 -5.76 0.26
N GLN A 450 13.07 -6.05 -0.38
CA GLN A 450 13.81 -7.28 -0.09
C GLN A 450 14.74 -7.05 1.11
N LEU A 451 14.68 -7.92 2.13
CA LEU A 451 15.68 -7.91 3.20
C LEU A 451 17.07 -8.26 2.63
N GLN A 452 18.06 -7.41 2.88
CA GLN A 452 19.43 -7.68 2.47
C GLN A 452 20.02 -8.84 3.29
N ASN A 453 20.38 -9.91 2.59
CA ASN A 453 20.87 -11.16 3.17
C ASN A 453 22.28 -11.54 2.69
N VAL A 454 22.98 -10.63 2.00
CA VAL A 454 24.36 -10.81 1.55
C VAL A 454 25.28 -9.85 2.31
N GLU A 455 26.30 -10.40 2.95
CA GLU A 455 27.36 -9.62 3.60
C GLU A 455 28.27 -8.97 2.55
N GLY A 456 28.73 -7.75 2.82
CA GLY A 456 29.67 -7.09 1.92
C GLY A 456 29.71 -5.57 2.02
N PRO A 457 30.63 -4.95 1.29
CA PRO A 457 30.67 -3.51 1.14
C PRO A 457 29.60 -3.04 0.14
N TYR A 458 28.87 -2.01 0.52
CA TYR A 458 27.86 -1.35 -0.29
C TYR A 458 28.11 0.16 -0.31
N MET A 459 27.82 0.77 -1.45
CA MET A 459 27.68 2.23 -1.57
C MET A 459 26.22 2.53 -1.86
N LEU A 460 25.49 2.89 -0.82
CA LEU A 460 24.07 3.17 -0.87
C LEU A 460 23.83 4.64 -1.21
N THR A 461 22.76 4.93 -1.96
CA THR A 461 22.28 6.29 -2.17
C THR A 461 20.91 6.41 -1.53
N ILE A 462 20.71 7.38 -0.66
CA ILE A 462 19.42 7.59 -0.01
C ILE A 462 18.46 8.22 -1.03
N GLU A 463 17.43 7.47 -1.46
CA GLU A 463 16.60 7.85 -2.61
C GLU A 463 15.29 8.59 -2.25
N SER A 464 14.88 8.55 -0.98
CA SER A 464 13.69 9.21 -0.45
C SER A 464 14.00 9.86 0.90
N GLU A 465 13.08 10.68 1.42
CA GLU A 465 13.11 11.02 2.86
C GLU A 465 13.21 9.71 3.66
N VAL A 466 14.18 9.67 4.57
CA VAL A 466 14.45 8.45 5.34
C VAL A 466 13.33 8.27 6.34
N ASN A 467 12.33 7.50 5.93
CA ASN A 467 11.35 6.94 6.84
C ASN A 467 12.03 5.84 7.67
N THR A 468 12.71 6.22 8.75
CA THR A 468 13.11 5.30 9.83
C THR A 468 11.87 4.88 10.61
N THR A 469 10.90 4.25 9.95
CA THR A 469 9.63 3.82 10.58
C THR A 469 9.80 2.61 11.48
N GLU A 470 10.94 1.91 11.39
CA GLU A 470 11.38 0.87 12.31
C GLU A 470 12.78 1.24 12.84
N ASP A 471 12.93 1.37 14.17
CA ASP A 471 14.18 1.82 14.82
C ASP A 471 15.41 0.98 14.43
N ASP A 472 15.21 -0.26 13.95
CA ASP A 472 16.26 -1.24 13.62
C ASP A 472 16.49 -1.45 12.10
N TYR A 473 15.91 -0.63 11.22
CA TYR A 473 16.13 -0.79 9.78
C TYR A 473 16.23 0.53 9.00
N ILE A 474 16.94 0.46 7.89
CA ILE A 474 16.98 1.50 6.86
C ILE A 474 16.55 0.94 5.51
N PHE A 475 15.75 1.72 4.79
CA PHE A 475 15.28 1.42 3.44
C PHE A 475 16.01 2.32 2.45
N THR A 476 16.76 1.73 1.51
CA THR A 476 17.47 2.49 0.49
C THR A 476 17.78 1.60 -0.71
N GLY A 477 17.62 2.17 -1.91
CA GLY A 477 17.57 1.40 -3.15
C GLY A 477 16.50 0.30 -3.08
N ASP A 478 16.84 -0.88 -3.59
CA ASP A 478 15.91 -2.02 -3.67
C ASP A 478 15.92 -2.93 -2.42
N HIS A 479 16.52 -2.51 -1.30
CA HIS A 479 16.71 -3.40 -0.15
C HIS A 479 16.40 -2.73 1.19
N LYS A 480 15.90 -3.55 2.12
CA LYS A 480 15.81 -3.28 3.55
C LYS A 480 17.09 -3.79 4.21
N TYR A 481 17.83 -2.91 4.85
CA TYR A 481 19.05 -3.26 5.58
C TYR A 481 18.79 -3.16 7.08
N LYS A 482 19.25 -4.16 7.82
CA LYS A 482 19.19 -4.11 9.28
C LYS A 482 20.32 -3.23 9.80
N TRP A 483 20.00 -2.30 10.68
CA TRP A 483 20.99 -1.67 11.55
C TRP A 483 20.63 -1.99 13.00
N ASP A 484 21.59 -2.02 13.91
CA ASP A 484 21.25 -2.14 15.33
C ASP A 484 22.22 -1.39 16.22
N ALA A 485 21.91 -1.33 17.51
CA ALA A 485 22.71 -0.59 18.49
C ALA A 485 24.16 -1.11 18.64
N ASN A 486 24.48 -2.31 18.14
CA ASN A 486 25.87 -2.81 18.12
C ASN A 486 26.66 -2.35 16.89
N ASP A 487 26.00 -1.77 15.89
CA ASP A 487 26.65 -1.24 14.70
C ASP A 487 27.44 0.05 15.00
N LEU A 488 28.38 0.35 14.10
CA LEU A 488 29.21 1.54 14.20
C LEU A 488 28.79 2.56 13.13
N PHE A 489 28.39 3.75 13.57
CA PHE A 489 27.91 4.82 12.70
C PHE A 489 28.91 5.96 12.63
N PHE A 490 29.13 6.50 11.43
CA PHE A 490 30.11 7.53 11.16
C PHE A 490 29.54 8.61 10.23
N ILE A 491 29.91 9.87 10.47
CA ILE A 491 29.66 10.97 9.53
C ILE A 491 31.03 11.52 9.14
N TYR A 492 31.39 11.45 7.86
CA TYR A 492 32.72 11.82 7.37
C TYR A 492 33.86 11.14 8.14
N GLY A 493 33.67 9.86 8.52
CA GLY A 493 34.65 9.08 9.28
C GLY A 493 34.71 9.41 10.79
N VAL A 494 33.87 10.30 11.31
CA VAL A 494 33.74 10.58 12.75
C VAL A 494 32.62 9.74 13.33
N GLN A 495 32.93 8.92 14.35
CA GLN A 495 31.94 8.06 14.98
C GLN A 495 30.86 8.86 15.71
N VAL A 496 29.60 8.53 15.48
CA VAL A 496 28.42 9.13 16.11
C VAL A 496 27.48 8.02 16.64
N SER A 497 26.48 8.39 17.44
CA SER A 497 25.41 7.46 17.81
C SER A 497 24.48 7.18 16.62
N GLN A 498 23.78 6.04 16.63
CA GLN A 498 22.73 5.71 15.67
C GLN A 498 21.68 6.82 15.52
N GLU A 499 21.22 7.42 16.63
CA GLU A 499 20.21 8.50 16.58
C GLU A 499 20.73 9.73 15.81
N VAL A 500 21.96 10.17 16.12
CA VAL A 500 22.62 11.27 15.42
C VAL A 500 22.85 10.96 13.95
N PHE A 501 23.27 9.72 13.63
CA PHE A 501 23.44 9.28 12.25
C PHE A 501 22.12 9.27 11.48
N GLY A 502 21.06 8.69 12.06
CA GLY A 502 19.72 8.65 11.47
C GLY A 502 19.16 10.04 11.20
N LYS A 503 19.36 11.00 12.12
CA LYS A 503 18.98 12.40 11.91
C LYS A 503 19.82 13.14 10.86
N ALA A 504 21.04 12.68 10.63
CA ALA A 504 21.92 13.26 9.62
C ALA A 504 21.63 12.72 8.21
N LEU A 505 20.95 11.58 8.08
CA LEU A 505 20.60 11.03 6.78
C LEU A 505 19.57 11.92 6.07
N SER A 506 19.86 12.21 4.80
CA SER A 506 19.02 13.01 3.94
C SER A 506 18.97 12.44 2.52
N LYS A 507 17.92 12.81 1.77
CA LYS A 507 17.72 12.36 0.39
C LYS A 507 18.90 12.83 -0.48
N GLY A 508 19.62 11.88 -1.06
CA GLY A 508 20.79 12.12 -1.89
C GLY A 508 22.12 11.72 -1.24
N ASP A 509 22.13 11.46 0.06
CA ASP A 509 23.32 11.01 0.78
C ASP A 509 23.92 9.74 0.18
N ARG A 510 25.24 9.67 0.18
CA ARG A 510 25.98 8.44 -0.14
C ARG A 510 26.52 7.82 1.12
N VAL A 511 26.03 6.63 1.42
CA VAL A 511 26.40 5.89 2.62
C VAL A 511 27.27 4.70 2.22
N GLU A 512 28.51 4.70 2.70
CA GLU A 512 29.40 3.55 2.63
C GLU A 512 29.05 2.60 3.78
N VAL A 513 28.69 1.36 3.44
CA VAL A 513 28.26 0.35 4.40
C VAL A 513 29.12 -0.89 4.28
N SER A 514 29.76 -1.32 5.36
CA SER A 514 30.25 -2.70 5.47
C SER A 514 29.21 -3.49 6.24
N TYR A 515 28.33 -4.18 5.50
CA TYR A 515 27.14 -4.82 6.05
C TYR A 515 27.40 -6.26 6.48
N SER A 516 26.91 -6.60 7.67
CA SER A 516 26.92 -7.95 8.24
C SER A 516 25.50 -8.47 8.45
N THR A 517 25.26 -9.73 8.12
CA THR A 517 23.96 -10.39 8.35
C THR A 517 23.91 -11.12 9.70
N ARG A 518 25.08 -11.29 10.32
CA ARG A 518 25.25 -11.96 11.59
C ARG A 518 25.07 -10.99 12.75
N ALA A 519 24.18 -11.34 13.68
CA ALA A 519 23.87 -10.53 14.86
C ALA A 519 25.03 -10.40 15.87
N ASP A 520 26.07 -11.25 15.78
CA ASP A 520 27.26 -11.18 16.64
C ASP A 520 28.38 -10.28 16.07
N ASN A 521 28.21 -9.80 14.84
CA ASN A 521 29.13 -8.87 14.18
C ASN A 521 28.47 -7.47 14.13
N HIS A 522 29.31 -6.44 13.97
CA HIS A 522 28.83 -5.07 13.73
C HIS A 522 28.93 -4.74 12.23
N SER A 523 27.88 -4.16 11.68
CA SER A 523 27.96 -3.40 10.44
C SER A 523 28.59 -2.04 10.72
N THR A 524 29.24 -1.46 9.70
CA THR A 524 29.73 -0.08 9.77
C THR A 524 29.03 0.77 8.73
N TRP A 525 28.50 1.91 9.16
CA TRP A 525 27.73 2.84 8.33
C TRP A 525 28.43 4.20 8.31
N ASN A 526 28.76 4.73 7.13
CA ASN A 526 29.48 5.99 7.01
C ASN A 526 28.83 6.88 5.96
N ILE A 527 28.27 8.03 6.36
CA ILE A 527 27.87 9.08 5.40
C ILE A 527 29.16 9.63 4.78
N HIS A 528 29.42 9.22 3.54
CA HIS A 528 30.62 9.54 2.78
C HIS A 528 30.45 10.84 1.98
N VAL A 529 29.23 11.10 1.52
CA VAL A 529 28.80 12.36 0.92
C VAL A 529 27.45 12.72 1.51
N ASP A 530 27.38 13.85 2.21
CA ASP A 530 26.12 14.43 2.67
C ASP A 530 25.57 15.33 1.56
N VAL A 531 24.36 15.05 1.13
CA VAL A 531 23.56 15.85 0.20
C VAL A 531 22.30 16.26 0.94
N THR A 532 22.46 17.11 1.95
CA THR A 532 21.31 17.74 2.59
C THR A 532 20.57 18.59 1.56
N GLU A 533 19.31 18.24 1.25
CA GLU A 533 18.40 19.17 0.57
C GLU A 533 18.15 20.34 1.52
N ASP A 534 18.62 21.52 1.14
CA ASP A 534 18.43 22.74 1.92
C ASP A 534 16.93 23.05 2.04
N ALA A 535 16.44 23.26 3.27
CA ALA A 535 15.05 23.66 3.51
C ALA A 535 14.70 24.90 2.68
N GLU A 536 13.50 24.91 2.09
CA GLU A 536 13.04 26.02 1.25
C GLU A 536 13.08 27.36 2.00
N VAL A 537 13.48 28.41 1.28
CA VAL A 537 13.39 29.78 1.80
C VAL A 537 11.94 30.23 1.67
N VAL A 538 11.34 30.66 2.78
CA VAL A 538 9.94 31.11 2.82
C VAL A 538 9.83 32.38 3.66
N PHE A 539 9.04 33.36 3.22
CA PHE A 539 8.66 34.51 4.05
C PHE A 539 7.53 34.11 5.00
N GLN A 540 7.69 34.42 6.30
CA GLN A 540 6.64 34.28 7.31
C GLN A 540 6.08 35.64 7.74
N ASN A 541 6.85 36.71 7.56
CA ASN A 541 6.38 38.08 7.73
C ASN A 541 6.86 38.93 6.54
N PRO A 542 5.94 39.48 5.72
CA PRO A 542 4.47 39.39 5.83
C PRO A 542 3.92 37.98 5.57
N VAL A 543 2.77 37.65 6.20
CA VAL A 543 2.10 36.34 6.05
C VAL A 543 1.33 36.23 4.73
N THR A 544 0.77 37.35 4.27
CA THR A 544 0.03 37.45 3.00
C THR A 544 0.89 38.14 1.94
N SER A 545 0.66 37.80 0.67
CA SER A 545 1.30 38.45 -0.47
C SER A 545 0.34 38.50 -1.67
N PRO A 546 0.06 39.68 -2.24
CA PRO A 546 0.51 41.00 -1.78
C PRO A 546 -0.16 41.39 -0.45
N LEU A 547 0.57 42.11 0.41
CA LEU A 547 0.06 42.76 1.62
C LEU A 547 -0.08 44.27 1.35
N THR A 548 -1.20 44.89 1.70
CA THR A 548 -1.31 46.35 1.78
C THR A 548 -0.90 46.86 3.16
N PHE A 549 -0.08 47.91 3.19
CA PHE A 549 0.44 48.47 4.42
C PHE A 549 0.63 49.99 4.30
N ASP A 550 0.39 50.75 5.37
CA ASP A 550 0.60 52.19 5.41
C ASP A 550 1.61 52.49 6.53
N GLY A 551 2.87 52.69 6.16
CA GLY A 551 3.95 52.89 7.12
C GLY A 551 5.36 52.83 6.53
N TYR A 552 6.28 53.53 7.19
CA TYR A 552 7.65 53.75 6.70
C TYR A 552 8.57 52.52 6.75
N SER A 553 8.25 51.50 7.55
CA SER A 553 9.10 50.32 7.73
C SER A 553 8.28 49.11 8.15
N TYR A 554 8.76 47.92 7.80
CA TYR A 554 8.10 46.64 8.08
C TYR A 554 9.11 45.58 8.51
N ASP A 555 8.73 44.72 9.46
CA ASP A 555 9.60 43.64 9.92
C ASP A 555 9.60 42.48 8.93
N ILE A 556 10.78 42.08 8.44
CA ILE A 556 10.91 41.01 7.45
C ILE A 556 11.53 39.77 8.10
N SER A 557 10.82 38.64 8.02
CA SER A 557 11.28 37.36 8.59
C SER A 557 10.72 36.16 7.85
N GLY A 558 11.33 35.00 8.08
CA GLY A 558 10.96 33.76 7.40
C GLY A 558 11.66 32.52 7.94
N THR A 559 11.57 31.45 7.16
CA THR A 559 12.29 30.19 7.39
C THR A 559 13.19 29.84 6.22
N ALA A 560 14.27 29.09 6.49
CA ALA A 560 15.23 28.57 5.51
C ALA A 560 16.09 27.48 6.18
N GLN A 561 17.08 26.93 5.49
CA GLN A 561 17.99 25.93 6.07
C GLN A 561 18.80 26.52 7.24
N PRO A 562 18.80 25.89 8.44
CA PRO A 562 19.63 26.29 9.57
C PRO A 562 21.11 26.48 9.20
N GLY A 563 21.70 27.61 9.61
CA GLY A 563 23.12 27.92 9.34
C GLY A 563 23.41 28.48 7.95
N ASN A 564 22.46 28.43 7.00
CA ASN A 564 22.60 29.12 5.72
C ASN A 564 22.53 30.64 5.90
N ARG A 565 23.07 31.37 4.92
CA ARG A 565 22.94 32.83 4.84
C ARG A 565 21.78 33.19 3.93
N VAL A 566 20.86 34.02 4.41
CA VAL A 566 19.78 34.59 3.60
C VAL A 566 20.14 36.03 3.23
N LYS A 567 20.05 36.34 1.93
CA LYS A 567 20.11 37.72 1.39
C LYS A 567 18.73 38.10 0.87
N VAL A 568 18.22 39.24 1.32
CA VAL A 568 16.92 39.75 0.88
C VAL A 568 17.12 41.03 0.07
N TYR A 569 16.48 41.07 -1.08
CA TYR A 569 16.45 42.19 -2.01
C TYR A 569 15.05 42.79 -2.04
N ARG A 570 14.94 44.10 -2.21
CA ARG A 570 13.69 44.82 -2.43
C ARG A 570 13.80 45.58 -3.75
N ASN A 571 12.99 45.24 -4.74
CA ASN A 571 13.04 45.81 -6.10
C ASN A 571 14.50 45.81 -6.64
N ASP A 572 15.13 44.62 -6.62
CA ASP A 572 16.52 44.37 -7.04
C ASP A 572 17.65 45.01 -6.21
N ILE A 573 17.33 45.72 -5.12
CA ILE A 573 18.32 46.33 -4.22
C ILE A 573 18.45 45.50 -2.94
N LEU A 574 19.68 45.10 -2.58
CA LEU A 574 19.94 44.37 -1.33
C LEU A 574 19.53 45.23 -0.12
N VAL A 575 18.58 44.75 0.67
CA VAL A 575 18.10 45.44 1.88
C VAL A 575 18.61 44.83 3.18
N GLY A 576 19.05 43.57 3.14
CA GLY A 576 19.63 42.95 4.32
C GLY A 576 20.19 41.56 4.09
N THR A 577 20.94 41.10 5.08
CA THR A 577 21.54 39.76 5.10
C THR A 577 21.54 39.24 6.53
N THR A 578 21.20 37.98 6.71
CA THR A 578 21.17 37.33 8.04
C THR A 578 21.57 35.87 7.93
N ILE A 579 21.90 35.26 9.08
CA ILE A 579 22.16 33.83 9.19
C ILE A 579 20.93 33.19 9.81
N VAL A 580 20.49 32.08 9.23
CA VAL A 580 19.36 31.31 9.74
C VAL A 580 19.76 30.64 11.04
N ASP A 581 18.90 30.75 12.06
CA ASP A 581 19.16 30.17 13.36
C ASP A 581 19.09 28.63 13.33
N ASN A 582 19.44 28.00 14.45
CA ASN A 582 19.47 26.54 14.59
C ASN A 582 18.08 25.88 14.52
N LYS A 583 17.00 26.66 14.53
CA LYS A 583 15.61 26.21 14.42
C LYS A 583 15.04 26.49 13.02
N GLY A 584 15.83 27.05 12.10
CA GLY A 584 15.41 27.33 10.74
C GLY A 584 14.74 28.69 10.56
N TYR A 585 14.74 29.56 11.57
CA TYR A 585 14.16 30.90 11.49
C TYR A 585 15.21 31.95 11.14
N TRP A 586 14.81 32.94 10.34
CA TRP A 586 15.62 34.11 10.05
C TRP A 586 14.80 35.39 10.14
N THR A 587 15.46 36.48 10.53
CA THR A 587 14.86 37.81 10.59
C THR A 587 15.88 38.87 10.16
N LEU A 588 15.42 39.86 9.38
CA LEU A 588 16.15 41.10 9.13
C LEU A 588 15.73 42.22 10.09
N GLY A 589 14.71 42.00 10.91
CA GLY A 589 14.05 43.06 11.67
C GLY A 589 13.38 44.06 10.73
N SER A 590 13.32 45.31 11.20
CA SER A 590 12.59 46.39 10.51
C SER A 590 13.37 46.90 9.30
N VAL A 591 12.76 46.75 8.12
CA VAL A 591 13.29 47.23 6.83
C VAL A 591 12.46 48.42 6.38
N SER A 592 13.10 49.52 5.97
CA SER A 592 12.39 50.67 5.41
C SER A 592 11.64 50.29 4.14
N LEU A 593 10.48 50.92 3.89
CA LEU A 593 9.71 50.76 2.66
C LEU A 593 9.88 51.98 1.76
N LEU A 594 9.81 51.77 0.45
CA LEU A 594 9.57 52.87 -0.49
C LEU A 594 8.10 53.25 -0.41
N GLN A 595 7.85 54.55 -0.37
CA GLN A 595 6.51 55.10 -0.12
C GLN A 595 5.69 55.18 -1.41
N GLU A 596 4.38 54.91 -1.31
CA GLU A 596 3.41 54.97 -2.41
C GLU A 596 3.81 54.09 -3.61
N VAL A 597 4.50 52.97 -3.36
CA VAL A 597 4.90 51.99 -4.38
C VAL A 597 4.84 50.55 -3.86
N ALA A 598 4.76 49.59 -4.78
CA ALA A 598 4.95 48.18 -4.46
C ALA A 598 6.42 47.88 -4.09
N ASN A 599 6.61 47.25 -2.95
CA ASN A 599 7.89 46.78 -2.43
C ASN A 599 7.94 45.25 -2.59
N THR A 600 8.50 44.77 -3.71
CA THR A 600 8.68 43.34 -3.96
C THR A 600 9.99 42.88 -3.34
N PHE A 601 9.89 41.98 -2.37
CA PHE A 601 11.01 41.34 -1.71
C PHE A 601 11.33 39.99 -2.32
N VAL A 602 12.61 39.70 -2.50
CA VAL A 602 13.14 38.44 -3.03
C VAL A 602 14.21 37.93 -2.09
N ALA A 603 14.10 36.69 -1.62
CA ALA A 603 15.08 36.08 -0.71
C ALA A 603 15.82 34.90 -1.36
N TYR A 604 17.14 34.94 -1.24
CA TYR A 604 18.05 33.90 -1.68
C TYR A 604 18.83 33.34 -0.49
N GLN A 605 19.00 32.02 -0.44
CA GLN A 605 19.87 31.39 0.55
C GLN A 605 21.15 30.83 -0.08
N TYR A 606 22.22 30.88 0.70
CA TYR A 606 23.55 30.42 0.33
C TYR A 606 24.08 29.48 1.41
N THR A 607 24.60 28.34 0.98
CA THR A 607 25.30 27.40 1.87
C THR A 607 26.55 28.05 2.49
N PRO A 608 27.01 27.60 3.68
CA PRO A 608 28.16 28.17 4.34
C PRO A 608 29.40 28.21 3.42
N GLY A 609 29.98 29.40 3.26
CA GLY A 609 31.14 29.63 2.39
C GLY A 609 30.82 29.95 0.93
N LYS A 610 29.54 29.89 0.52
CA LYS A 610 29.07 30.47 -0.74
C LYS A 610 28.58 31.89 -0.53
N ASP A 611 28.73 32.71 -1.57
CA ASP A 611 28.20 34.07 -1.61
C ASP A 611 27.97 34.47 -3.06
N GLY A 612 26.88 35.20 -3.31
CA GLY A 612 26.50 35.67 -4.64
C GLY A 612 25.69 36.95 -4.60
N ILE A 613 25.37 37.49 -5.78
CA ILE A 613 24.56 38.69 -5.98
C ILE A 613 23.33 38.30 -6.79
N ASN A 614 22.15 38.76 -6.39
CA ASN A 614 20.89 38.55 -7.11
C ASN A 614 20.64 37.08 -7.48
N GLY A 615 20.93 36.17 -6.55
CA GLY A 615 20.67 34.74 -6.72
C GLY A 615 21.77 33.92 -7.37
N GLU A 616 22.82 34.53 -7.93
CA GLU A 616 23.92 33.77 -8.55
C GLU A 616 24.56 32.82 -7.55
N GLY A 617 24.52 31.50 -7.80
CA GLY A 617 25.07 30.49 -6.90
C GLY A 617 24.32 30.30 -5.58
N ALA A 618 23.08 30.81 -5.50
CA ALA A 618 22.15 30.50 -4.43
C ALA A 618 21.61 29.08 -4.59
N VAL A 619 21.20 28.47 -3.47
CA VAL A 619 20.50 27.18 -3.47
C VAL A 619 19.21 27.26 -4.29
N ASN A 620 18.48 28.37 -4.11
CA ASN A 620 17.20 28.65 -4.74
C ASN A 620 17.32 29.65 -5.91
N GLU A 621 18.40 29.55 -6.70
CA GLU A 621 18.69 30.48 -7.82
C GLU A 621 17.55 30.57 -8.84
N ASN A 622 16.94 29.43 -9.19
CA ASN A 622 15.86 29.36 -10.20
C ASN A 622 14.45 29.50 -9.63
N ASN A 623 14.29 29.49 -8.30
CA ASN A 623 12.99 29.58 -7.64
C ASN A 623 13.11 30.36 -6.32
N PRO A 624 13.35 31.68 -6.37
CA PRO A 624 13.51 32.48 -5.17
C PRO A 624 12.20 32.63 -4.40
N ALA A 625 12.31 32.79 -3.08
CA ALA A 625 11.16 33.19 -2.28
C ALA A 625 10.81 34.63 -2.60
N THR A 626 9.52 34.93 -2.81
CA THR A 626 9.06 36.28 -3.12
C THR A 626 7.87 36.67 -2.24
N THR A 627 7.79 37.95 -1.87
CA THR A 627 6.63 38.54 -1.21
C THR A 627 6.54 40.03 -1.57
N THR A 628 5.34 40.60 -1.58
CA THR A 628 5.14 42.00 -1.96
C THR A 628 4.37 42.75 -0.88
N ILE A 629 4.89 43.92 -0.49
CA ILE A 629 4.19 44.89 0.35
C ILE A 629 3.84 46.11 -0.51
N ASN A 630 2.56 46.29 -0.79
CA ASN A 630 2.02 47.49 -1.42
C ASN A 630 1.91 48.58 -0.36
N GLU A 631 2.87 49.50 -0.37
CA GLU A 631 2.89 50.59 0.60
C GLU A 631 2.05 51.75 0.08
N GLY A 632 1.09 52.19 0.90
CA GLY A 632 0.21 53.32 0.64
C GLY A 632 -1.06 53.29 1.50
N ALA A 633 -1.68 54.45 1.69
CA ALA A 633 -2.89 54.57 2.48
C ALA A 633 -4.09 53.88 1.81
N PHE A 634 -4.90 53.17 2.61
CA PHE A 634 -6.22 52.74 2.16
C PHE A 634 -7.15 53.96 2.07
N ALA A 635 -7.27 54.53 0.88
CA ALA A 635 -8.02 55.76 0.62
C ALA A 635 -8.83 55.65 -0.68
N SER A 636 -9.76 56.57 -0.90
CA SER A 636 -10.58 56.61 -2.11
C SER A 636 -10.31 57.86 -2.93
N THR A 637 -10.38 57.76 -4.25
CA THR A 637 -10.31 58.91 -5.18
C THR A 637 -11.69 59.41 -5.57
N GLN A 638 -12.71 58.57 -5.46
CA GLN A 638 -14.12 58.89 -5.72
C GLN A 638 -15.02 58.08 -4.78
N ILE A 639 -16.12 58.69 -4.35
CA ILE A 639 -17.17 58.01 -3.57
C ILE A 639 -18.52 58.45 -4.13
N ASP A 640 -19.28 57.52 -4.67
CA ASP A 640 -20.59 57.77 -5.24
C ASP A 640 -21.68 57.30 -4.28
N PHE A 641 -22.65 58.17 -4.00
CA PHE A 641 -23.86 57.81 -3.27
C PHE A 641 -24.96 57.37 -4.25
N ILE A 642 -25.46 56.15 -4.04
CA ILE A 642 -26.49 55.53 -4.86
C ILE A 642 -27.79 55.46 -4.05
N ASP A 643 -28.73 56.34 -4.37
CA ASP A 643 -30.07 56.38 -3.77
C ASP A 643 -30.94 55.24 -4.33
N LYS A 644 -31.48 54.39 -3.46
CA LYS A 644 -32.41 53.30 -3.80
C LYS A 644 -33.88 53.68 -3.63
N GLY A 645 -34.22 54.94 -3.86
CA GLY A 645 -35.59 55.42 -4.13
C GLY A 645 -36.21 56.30 -3.06
N SER A 646 -35.42 56.83 -2.12
CA SER A 646 -35.91 57.67 -1.03
C SER A 646 -35.84 59.19 -1.33
N ASN A 647 -35.16 59.57 -2.41
CA ASN A 647 -34.92 60.96 -2.81
C ASN A 647 -34.14 61.71 -1.70
N GLY A 648 -33.03 61.10 -1.26
CA GLY A 648 -32.16 61.54 -0.17
C GLY A 648 -31.40 60.40 0.51
N LEU A 649 -30.58 60.71 1.52
CA LEU A 649 -29.85 59.74 2.35
C LEU A 649 -30.81 58.97 3.26
N SER A 650 -30.88 57.64 3.09
CA SER A 650 -31.77 56.74 3.82
C SER A 650 -31.15 55.35 4.05
N ILE A 651 -31.90 54.49 4.75
CA ILE A 651 -31.52 53.08 4.92
C ILE A 651 -31.69 52.34 3.59
N SER A 652 -30.82 51.36 3.33
CA SER A 652 -30.68 50.56 2.11
C SER A 652 -29.88 51.22 0.98
N ASP A 653 -29.60 52.52 1.05
CA ASP A 653 -28.74 53.21 0.09
C ASP A 653 -27.29 52.74 0.20
N THR A 654 -26.52 52.89 -0.88
CA THR A 654 -25.14 52.40 -0.97
C THR A 654 -24.14 53.52 -1.24
N LEU A 655 -22.92 53.32 -0.75
CA LEU A 655 -21.74 54.12 -1.03
C LEU A 655 -20.77 53.23 -1.82
N GLU A 656 -20.49 53.61 -3.06
CA GLU A 656 -19.55 52.92 -3.96
C GLU A 656 -18.22 53.69 -3.95
N PHE A 657 -17.10 53.01 -3.71
CA PHE A 657 -15.80 53.64 -3.51
C PHE A 657 -14.84 53.28 -4.64
N THR A 658 -14.27 54.27 -5.33
CA THR A 658 -13.10 54.03 -6.18
C THR A 658 -11.84 54.24 -5.34
N PHE A 659 -11.05 53.18 -5.11
CA PHE A 659 -9.85 53.26 -4.29
C PHE A 659 -8.65 53.90 -4.98
N HIS A 660 -7.82 54.57 -4.18
CA HIS A 660 -6.50 55.05 -4.58
C HIS A 660 -5.57 53.85 -4.87
N ASN A 661 -4.64 54.02 -5.81
CA ASN A 661 -3.75 52.95 -6.30
C ASN A 661 -4.48 51.63 -6.65
N PRO A 662 -5.30 51.60 -7.73
CA PRO A 662 -6.12 50.42 -8.07
C PRO A 662 -5.34 49.11 -8.24
N SER A 663 -4.06 49.18 -8.58
CA SER A 663 -3.16 48.01 -8.68
C SER A 663 -2.91 47.30 -7.34
N TYR A 664 -3.25 47.93 -6.21
CA TYR A 664 -3.06 47.35 -4.88
C TYR A 664 -4.16 46.37 -4.49
N GLY A 665 -5.27 46.35 -5.24
CA GLY A 665 -6.39 45.44 -4.97
C GLY A 665 -7.01 45.67 -3.59
N HIS A 666 -7.18 46.94 -3.20
CA HIS A 666 -7.90 47.25 -1.96
C HIS A 666 -9.35 46.77 -2.07
N GLU A 667 -9.79 46.04 -1.05
CA GLU A 667 -11.17 45.59 -0.91
C GLU A 667 -11.61 45.80 0.53
N PHE A 668 -12.87 46.16 0.77
CA PHE A 668 -13.41 46.14 2.12
C PHE A 668 -13.31 44.74 2.72
N LYS A 669 -12.94 44.64 3.99
CA LYS A 669 -12.91 43.34 4.66
C LYS A 669 -14.31 42.72 4.64
N LYS A 670 -14.41 41.48 4.16
CA LYS A 670 -15.70 40.79 4.05
C LYS A 670 -16.43 40.73 5.40
N GLY A 671 -17.70 41.12 5.38
CA GLY A 671 -18.55 41.13 6.58
C GLY A 671 -18.25 42.26 7.56
N ILE A 672 -17.51 43.31 7.17
CA ILE A 672 -17.36 44.49 8.03
C ILE A 672 -18.71 45.11 8.37
N SER A 673 -18.78 45.61 9.60
CA SER A 673 -19.77 46.58 10.02
C SER A 673 -19.07 47.67 10.80
N GLY A 674 -19.48 48.91 10.56
CA GLY A 674 -18.85 50.09 11.12
C GLY A 674 -19.79 51.29 11.04
N THR A 675 -19.26 52.47 11.32
CA THR A 675 -20.01 53.72 11.18
C THR A 675 -19.26 54.74 10.35
N ILE A 676 -20.01 55.50 9.55
CA ILE A 676 -19.52 56.64 8.78
C ILE A 676 -20.26 57.88 9.27
N THR A 677 -19.55 58.98 9.53
CA THR A 677 -20.14 60.28 9.84
C THR A 677 -20.15 61.14 8.59
N LEU A 678 -21.34 61.40 8.06
CA LEU A 678 -21.58 62.22 6.87
C LEU A 678 -21.99 63.63 7.30
N ASN A 679 -21.30 64.65 6.78
CA ASN A 679 -21.69 66.05 6.89
C ASN A 679 -22.46 66.49 5.64
N ASP A 680 -23.51 67.29 5.81
CA ASP A 680 -24.37 67.74 4.71
C ASP A 680 -23.83 68.95 3.91
N GLY A 681 -22.61 69.40 4.19
CA GLY A 681 -22.01 70.60 3.60
C GLY A 681 -22.45 71.91 4.26
N PHE A 682 -23.43 71.88 5.17
CA PHE A 682 -23.92 73.02 5.94
C PHE A 682 -23.57 72.92 7.43
N GLY A 683 -22.69 71.99 7.79
CA GLY A 683 -22.19 71.83 9.16
C GLY A 683 -23.06 70.96 10.06
N LYS A 684 -24.02 70.20 9.51
CA LYS A 684 -24.80 69.19 10.25
C LYS A 684 -24.31 67.79 9.92
N ASN A 685 -24.33 66.88 10.89
CA ASN A 685 -23.84 65.52 10.74
C ASN A 685 -24.94 64.45 10.89
N ALA A 686 -24.77 63.35 10.17
CA ALA A 686 -25.47 62.08 10.39
C ALA A 686 -24.42 60.96 10.58
N VAL A 687 -24.57 60.16 11.62
CA VAL A 687 -23.75 58.97 11.87
C VAL A 687 -24.56 57.77 11.41
N VAL A 688 -24.12 57.16 10.31
CA VAL A 688 -24.78 55.99 9.71
C VAL A 688 -24.02 54.72 10.05
N LYS A 689 -24.74 53.64 10.34
CA LYS A 689 -24.18 52.30 10.43
C LYS A 689 -24.15 51.70 9.03
N ILE A 690 -23.04 51.05 8.70
CA ILE A 690 -22.86 50.39 7.41
C ILE A 690 -22.66 48.88 7.55
N GLU A 691 -22.94 48.17 6.45
CA GLU A 691 -22.62 46.75 6.25
C GLU A 691 -21.97 46.53 4.88
N TYR A 692 -21.09 45.54 4.81
CA TYR A 692 -20.42 45.08 3.59
C TYR A 692 -21.43 44.53 2.56
N ILE A 693 -21.27 44.92 1.29
CA ILE A 693 -21.98 44.31 0.16
C ILE A 693 -21.01 43.51 -0.70
N ASP A 694 -19.97 44.17 -1.20
CA ASP A 694 -18.93 43.61 -2.05
C ASP A 694 -17.60 44.36 -1.85
N GLU A 695 -16.65 44.17 -2.77
CA GLU A 695 -15.26 44.64 -2.67
C GLU A 695 -15.13 46.15 -2.42
N ASP A 696 -16.01 46.96 -2.99
CA ASP A 696 -15.92 48.42 -2.99
C ASP A 696 -17.24 49.13 -2.60
N THR A 697 -18.27 48.37 -2.23
CA THR A 697 -19.59 48.92 -1.88
C THR A 697 -19.99 48.66 -0.44
N LEU A 698 -20.44 49.72 0.24
CA LEU A 698 -21.04 49.65 1.59
C LEU A 698 -22.50 50.09 1.57
N GLN A 699 -23.36 49.36 2.29
CA GLN A 699 -24.77 49.72 2.44
C GLN A 699 -25.03 50.40 3.78
N ILE A 700 -25.84 51.46 3.77
CA ILE A 700 -26.38 52.09 4.98
C ILE A 700 -27.51 51.21 5.51
N VAL A 701 -27.37 50.72 6.74
CA VAL A 701 -28.37 49.84 7.37
C VAL A 701 -29.11 50.49 8.52
N ASP A 702 -28.55 51.53 9.13
CA ASP A 702 -29.16 52.24 10.26
C ASP A 702 -28.62 53.66 10.43
N PHE A 703 -29.37 54.52 11.12
CA PHE A 703 -28.92 55.84 11.58
C PHE A 703 -28.68 55.81 13.08
N VAL A 704 -27.41 55.87 13.48
CA VAL A 704 -27.01 55.89 14.90
C VAL A 704 -27.40 57.23 15.54
N SER A 705 -27.18 58.34 14.83
CA SER A 705 -27.61 59.68 15.26
C SER A 705 -27.67 60.64 14.08
N THR A 706 -28.59 61.60 14.13
CA THR A 706 -28.71 62.66 13.12
C THR A 706 -28.92 64.01 13.80
N ASP A 707 -28.12 65.01 13.43
CA ASP A 707 -28.28 66.37 13.93
C ASP A 707 -29.62 66.96 13.50
N VAL A 708 -30.23 67.76 14.39
CA VAL A 708 -31.48 68.46 14.07
C VAL A 708 -31.23 69.42 12.88
N GLY A 709 -32.02 69.22 11.81
CA GLY A 709 -31.94 70.01 10.59
C GLY A 709 -30.94 69.52 9.54
N PHE A 710 -30.40 68.30 9.68
CA PHE A 710 -29.55 67.67 8.68
C PHE A 710 -30.24 67.58 7.30
N ASN A 711 -29.57 68.05 6.25
CA ASN A 711 -30.10 67.97 4.89
C ASN A 711 -29.82 66.59 4.27
N HIS A 712 -30.80 65.69 4.38
CA HIS A 712 -30.76 64.37 3.72
C HIS A 712 -30.68 64.45 2.18
N LYS A 713 -30.95 65.60 1.57
CA LYS A 713 -30.90 65.80 0.11
C LYS A 713 -29.74 66.69 -0.31
N ALA A 714 -28.64 66.66 0.43
CA ALA A 714 -27.44 67.36 0.01
C ALA A 714 -26.95 66.77 -1.32
N SER A 715 -26.56 67.63 -2.27
CA SER A 715 -25.93 67.22 -3.53
C SER A 715 -24.52 66.67 -3.33
N LEU A 716 -23.94 66.94 -2.16
CA LEU A 716 -22.60 66.51 -1.76
C LEU A 716 -22.61 66.25 -0.26
N PHE A 717 -22.20 65.06 0.16
CA PHE A 717 -21.88 64.79 1.55
C PHE A 717 -20.36 64.78 1.73
N VAL A 718 -19.91 64.98 2.97
CA VAL A 718 -18.49 64.87 3.33
C VAL A 718 -18.34 63.84 4.45
N ILE A 719 -17.56 62.78 4.23
CA ILE A 719 -17.17 61.88 5.31
C ILE A 719 -16.20 62.62 6.22
N THR A 720 -16.60 62.84 7.46
CA THR A 720 -15.77 63.54 8.47
C THR A 720 -15.15 62.57 9.46
N LYS A 721 -15.66 61.34 9.54
CA LYS A 721 -15.14 60.28 10.42
C LYS A 721 -15.60 58.91 9.97
N THR A 722 -14.70 57.93 10.07
CA THR A 722 -14.98 56.50 9.91
C THR A 722 -14.65 55.78 11.22
N ASN A 723 -15.35 54.68 11.51
CA ASN A 723 -15.03 53.81 12.63
C ASN A 723 -15.31 52.35 12.23
N GLY A 724 -14.32 51.49 12.35
CA GLY A 724 -14.42 50.08 11.95
C GLY A 724 -14.46 49.83 10.44
N ILE A 725 -14.15 50.85 9.62
CA ILE A 725 -14.08 50.72 8.16
C ILE A 725 -12.63 50.38 7.80
N VAL A 726 -12.39 49.12 7.45
CA VAL A 726 -11.05 48.60 7.14
C VAL A 726 -11.05 47.78 5.86
N ASN A 727 -9.89 47.68 5.22
CA ASN A 727 -9.69 46.79 4.08
C ASN A 727 -9.35 45.34 4.52
N GLN A 728 -9.13 44.45 3.55
CA GLN A 728 -8.79 43.04 3.76
C GLN A 728 -7.60 42.82 4.70
N ASP A 729 -6.62 43.73 4.71
CA ASP A 729 -5.39 43.67 5.52
C ASP A 729 -5.46 44.50 6.82
N GLN A 730 -6.65 44.98 7.21
CA GLN A 730 -6.90 45.80 8.41
C GLN A 730 -6.43 47.27 8.36
N LEU A 731 -6.08 47.82 7.20
CA LEU A 731 -5.86 49.27 7.07
C LEU A 731 -7.18 50.02 7.22
N THR A 732 -7.18 51.08 8.03
CA THR A 732 -8.36 51.93 8.22
C THR A 732 -8.55 52.86 7.03
N LEU A 733 -9.80 53.01 6.56
CA LEU A 733 -10.12 53.93 5.47
C LEU A 733 -9.72 55.36 5.86
N SER A 734 -8.71 55.88 5.19
CA SER A 734 -8.22 57.24 5.34
C SER A 734 -9.11 58.20 4.56
N ILE A 735 -9.55 59.25 5.26
CA ILE A 735 -10.41 60.32 4.72
C ILE A 735 -9.63 61.63 4.51
N SER A 736 -8.30 61.57 4.64
CA SER A 736 -7.41 62.71 4.48
C SER A 736 -6.06 62.24 3.95
N GLY A 737 -5.47 62.93 2.97
CA GLY A 737 -4.18 62.52 2.41
C GLY A 737 -4.00 62.97 0.97
N ASN A 738 -2.84 62.70 0.40
CA ASN A 738 -2.54 63.05 -0.98
C ASN A 738 -3.33 62.12 -1.92
N GLY A 739 -4.19 62.67 -2.79
CA GLY A 739 -5.03 61.87 -3.70
C GLY A 739 -6.28 61.24 -3.08
N ALA A 740 -6.52 61.43 -1.77
CA ALA A 740 -7.71 60.94 -1.08
C ALA A 740 -8.87 61.95 -1.15
N THR A 741 -10.10 61.48 -1.40
CA THR A 741 -11.33 62.25 -1.28
C THR A 741 -12.16 61.74 -0.11
N SER A 742 -12.79 62.69 0.58
CA SER A 742 -13.87 62.42 1.54
C SER A 742 -15.22 62.91 1.02
N PHE A 743 -15.27 63.43 -0.21
CA PHE A 743 -16.48 63.91 -0.84
C PHE A 743 -17.27 62.73 -1.39
N VAL A 744 -18.57 62.73 -1.07
CA VAL A 744 -19.53 61.74 -1.52
C VAL A 744 -20.49 62.44 -2.47
N GLU A 745 -20.37 62.12 -3.76
CA GLU A 745 -21.18 62.73 -4.81
C GLU A 745 -22.57 62.08 -4.84
N ASN A 746 -23.61 62.90 -4.66
CA ASN A 746 -24.99 62.43 -4.73
C ASN A 746 -25.50 62.53 -6.17
N ASN A 747 -25.24 61.49 -6.95
CA ASN A 747 -25.63 61.43 -8.37
C ASN A 747 -27.14 61.24 -8.60
N SER A 748 -27.93 61.12 -7.52
CA SER A 748 -29.38 60.93 -7.58
C SER A 748 -30.17 62.24 -7.60
N ILE A 749 -29.48 63.39 -7.48
CA ILE A 749 -30.06 64.73 -7.57
C ILE A 749 -29.61 65.37 -8.89
N ASN A 750 -30.28 65.00 -9.99
CA ASN A 750 -30.31 65.79 -11.23
C ASN A 750 -31.75 66.23 -11.53
#